data_AF-A0AAN9AWR9-F1
#
_entry.id   AF-A0AAN9AWR9-F1
#
_cell.length_a   1.000
_cell.length_b   1.000
_cell.length_c   1.000
_cell.angle_alpha   90.00
_cell.angle_beta   90.00
_cell.angle_gamma   90.00
#
_symmetry.space_group_name_H-M   'P 1'
#
loop_
_entity.id
_entity.type
_entity.pdbx_description
1 polymer ?
#
loop_
_entity_poly.entity_id
_entity_poly.type
_entity_poly.pdbx_seq_one_letter_code
_entity_poly.pdbx_strand_id
1 'polypeptide(L)'
;MAQAMWPQDSPDRLEDACLRFLAKNLPLISEQGRVRLPSKRDTEDEGDSVDAAGATSSSVDGDFDGSSSVDPEITTCYHLRPGVFLPKSICDRFFTILLEEEEEPKEVTYEKLSIFGDSQATRLSRLDLRCVADHSLVTGLKMLSTQPLTELIMPCVWRCLPTIKNFKTLRSLRLEKEPTTNAVDAFIQGQHRDSMENIHNVGSQVDGTPLFSADEDYYKLTCPNLQRLVLHNLQFRASAVRDLSFNSMVVASLLSPLERLTHLSLSMCRVNLEELSCLTKLTRLVSLSLSNIRINDFSAFLRILQPLQKLQHLDLSQGDEEMNPVIYPNADHILKDLVALLPELVSIDISGTNLAGFETPEAVTHRLVPQKGEKEEERCSIPGLEGRHLEFLGLYGCAYSACNRKHIPAKRVTGEANSAQTVLAVQVYVDNHLILIKALNDLFNLFRYATVANHRLALEGVLAAMKAYPKDSSIQIAGSASLFYIAKGEHKQYITYQHKRDLVNLLLSAMYEHCFDQTMMRNACLTLCHLSLPGDVMFCYERLVKQLLEMLKYDYRDEFIHRLGIFLLNCLACQVDGKEKELVGKLGAVETMLQIIARKLRGSDCDDVLEVAWSTLWNVTDETPTNCQKFLSKGGMQLFVSCLQKFEGKPELLRNMMGLMGNIAEVDALRRNLMVEEYVKIFSSLLESKSDGIEVSYNACGVLSHLCFDGPEAWTLETLTRQEVMDRMKTAIDRWPVHSKRNINYRSFEPILRLVNHYDTPMVQHWACWALRNLTAVSPEKYCRLLEREKGREALENLVNDPRPDPTIKKLAEKTLEKLNIQNVCVGSNSESDAGSSADSDLNEGEEVEEDGEEEEVEELEEEEELEEEEERMDDDDSEEEVLARNGHGQDFEQMDDQH
;
A
#
# COMPACT_ATOMS: atom_id res chain seq x y z
N MET A 1 7.32 -30.03 -18.56
CA MET A 1 7.15 -28.84 -19.42
C MET A 1 7.23 -27.51 -18.67
N ALA A 2 7.07 -27.45 -17.34
CA ALA A 2 7.26 -26.23 -16.53
C ALA A 2 8.67 -26.06 -15.91
N GLN A 3 9.67 -26.85 -16.34
CA GLN A 3 11.02 -26.83 -15.75
C GLN A 3 12.08 -26.11 -16.60
N ALA A 4 11.68 -25.49 -17.73
CA ALA A 4 12.62 -24.91 -18.70
C ALA A 4 12.50 -23.37 -18.85
N MET A 5 11.77 -22.66 -17.97
CA MET A 5 11.47 -21.24 -18.17
C MET A 5 11.83 -20.28 -17.01
N TRP A 6 12.50 -20.70 -15.93
CA TRP A 6 12.88 -19.75 -14.87
C TRP A 6 14.24 -20.03 -14.22
N PRO A 7 15.04 -18.99 -13.91
CA PRO A 7 16.32 -19.15 -13.24
C PRO A 7 16.14 -19.73 -11.83
N GLN A 8 17.08 -20.59 -11.44
CA GLN A 8 17.09 -21.31 -10.18
C GLN A 8 17.45 -20.39 -9.01
N ASP A 9 16.47 -19.73 -8.39
CA ASP A 9 16.68 -19.10 -7.09
C ASP A 9 15.51 -19.40 -6.13
N SER A 10 15.83 -20.17 -5.08
CA SER A 10 15.03 -20.52 -3.90
C SER A 10 13.76 -21.41 -4.12
N PRO A 11 13.70 -22.62 -3.50
CA PRO A 11 12.50 -23.46 -3.43
C PRO A 11 11.25 -22.73 -2.87
N ASP A 12 11.45 -21.74 -1.99
CA ASP A 12 10.36 -20.99 -1.35
C ASP A 12 9.60 -20.10 -2.34
N ARG A 13 10.21 -19.71 -3.47
CA ARG A 13 9.56 -18.89 -4.51
C ARG A 13 8.64 -19.71 -5.40
N LEU A 14 9.00 -20.96 -5.70
CA LEU A 14 8.17 -21.85 -6.51
C LEU A 14 6.92 -22.27 -5.74
N GLU A 15 7.07 -22.60 -4.46
CA GLU A 15 5.93 -22.94 -3.59
C GLU A 15 4.97 -21.75 -3.47
N ASP A 16 5.48 -20.52 -3.25
CA ASP A 16 4.65 -19.31 -3.19
C ASP A 16 3.91 -19.05 -4.50
N ALA A 17 4.60 -19.17 -5.64
CA ALA A 17 4.00 -18.99 -6.96
C ALA A 17 2.92 -20.04 -7.24
N CYS A 18 3.12 -21.30 -6.83
CA CYS A 18 2.13 -22.36 -6.96
C CYS A 18 0.90 -22.11 -6.07
N LEU A 19 1.10 -21.66 -4.83
CA LEU A 19 0.00 -21.36 -3.91
C LEU A 19 -0.82 -20.16 -4.38
N ARG A 20 -0.15 -19.12 -4.87
CA ARG A 20 -0.78 -17.96 -5.53
C ARG A 20 -1.56 -18.36 -6.78
N PHE A 21 -0.96 -19.21 -7.63
CA PHE A 21 -1.67 -19.76 -8.78
C PHE A 21 -2.92 -20.55 -8.34
N LEU A 22 -2.84 -21.36 -7.28
CA LEU A 22 -3.98 -22.11 -6.76
C LEU A 22 -5.07 -21.21 -6.18
N ALA A 23 -4.70 -20.14 -5.47
CA ALA A 23 -5.62 -19.15 -4.93
C ALA A 23 -6.34 -18.39 -6.05
N LYS A 24 -5.63 -17.92 -7.09
CA LYS A 24 -6.25 -17.30 -8.28
C LYS A 24 -7.08 -18.26 -9.14
N ASN A 25 -6.79 -19.55 -9.09
CA ASN A 25 -7.45 -20.59 -9.89
C ASN A 25 -8.25 -21.58 -9.02
N LEU A 26 -8.94 -21.06 -8.00
CA LEU A 26 -9.92 -21.77 -7.18
C LEU A 26 -10.97 -22.61 -7.94
N PRO A 27 -11.35 -22.34 -9.22
CA PRO A 27 -12.22 -23.24 -9.99
C PRO A 27 -11.62 -24.63 -10.32
N LEU A 28 -10.39 -24.91 -9.87
CA LEU A 28 -9.81 -26.26 -9.90
C LEU A 28 -10.16 -27.09 -8.66
N ILE A 29 -11.13 -26.69 -7.86
CA ILE A 29 -11.72 -27.46 -6.75
C ILE A 29 -13.11 -27.93 -7.19
N SER A 30 -13.42 -29.23 -7.09
CA SER A 30 -14.64 -29.80 -7.70
C SER A 30 -15.92 -29.28 -7.04
N GLU A 31 -16.81 -28.67 -7.82
CA GLU A 31 -18.22 -28.47 -7.47
C GLU A 31 -18.93 -29.84 -7.42
N GLN A 32 -18.91 -30.53 -6.27
CA GLN A 32 -19.85 -31.61 -5.98
C GLN A 32 -20.15 -31.67 -4.48
N GLY A 33 -21.35 -31.22 -4.08
CA GLY A 33 -21.99 -31.68 -2.84
C GLY A 33 -22.68 -30.59 -2.01
N ARG A 34 -24.01 -30.57 -2.07
CA ARG A 34 -24.87 -29.82 -1.12
C ARG A 34 -24.69 -30.38 0.29
N VAL A 35 -24.21 -29.58 1.24
CA VAL A 35 -24.15 -29.97 2.66
C VAL A 35 -25.42 -29.47 3.36
N ARG A 36 -26.22 -30.38 3.95
CA ARG A 36 -27.28 -30.02 4.89
C ARG A 36 -26.64 -29.65 6.22
N LEU A 37 -26.83 -28.41 6.68
CA LEU A 37 -26.57 -28.05 8.08
C LEU A 37 -27.54 -28.82 8.99
N PRO A 38 -27.10 -29.33 10.15
CA PRO A 38 -28.02 -29.88 11.15
C PRO A 38 -28.92 -28.76 11.66
N SER A 39 -30.23 -28.85 11.37
CA SER A 39 -31.21 -27.94 11.94
C SER A 39 -31.44 -28.29 13.42
N LYS A 40 -31.76 -27.27 14.22
CA LYS A 40 -32.20 -27.44 15.60
C LYS A 40 -33.53 -28.18 15.64
N ARG A 41 -33.51 -29.51 15.63
CA ARG A 41 -34.56 -30.45 16.06
C ARG A 41 -34.10 -31.83 15.58
N ASP A 42 -33.33 -32.53 16.39
CA ASP A 42 -33.18 -33.99 16.35
C ASP A 42 -32.39 -34.41 17.58
N THR A 43 -33.03 -34.31 18.74
CA THR A 43 -32.74 -35.12 19.92
C THR A 43 -34.07 -35.52 20.53
N GLU A 44 -34.26 -36.83 20.73
CA GLU A 44 -35.38 -37.51 21.41
C GLU A 44 -36.62 -37.69 20.50
N ASP A 45 -37.09 -38.88 20.13
CA ASP A 45 -37.36 -40.05 20.97
C ASP A 45 -37.50 -41.34 20.12
N GLU A 46 -37.10 -42.49 20.68
CA GLU A 46 -37.36 -43.83 20.12
C GLU A 46 -38.82 -44.26 20.40
N GLY A 47 -39.47 -44.99 19.47
CA GLY A 47 -40.73 -45.67 19.78
C GLY A 47 -41.53 -46.25 18.60
N ASP A 48 -41.35 -47.55 18.36
CA ASP A 48 -42.34 -48.58 17.97
C ASP A 48 -43.49 -48.31 16.94
N SER A 49 -43.35 -48.99 15.79
CA SER A 49 -44.26 -50.08 15.32
C SER A 49 -45.52 -49.80 14.44
N VAL A 50 -45.58 -50.58 13.33
CA VAL A 50 -46.70 -51.26 12.63
C VAL A 50 -47.68 -50.51 11.68
N ASP A 51 -47.57 -50.90 10.40
CA ASP A 51 -48.54 -51.17 9.30
C ASP A 51 -49.75 -50.28 8.91
N ALA A 52 -49.90 -50.23 7.56
CA ALA A 52 -51.13 -50.42 6.75
C ALA A 52 -51.77 -49.21 6.03
N ALA A 53 -51.48 -49.16 4.72
CA ALA A 53 -52.40 -49.11 3.56
C ALA A 53 -53.70 -48.28 3.57
N GLY A 54 -53.90 -47.49 2.49
CA GLY A 54 -55.17 -47.50 1.75
C GLY A 54 -55.80 -46.16 1.32
N ALA A 55 -55.83 -45.95 -0.01
CA ALA A 55 -56.96 -45.47 -0.80
C ALA A 55 -57.46 -43.99 -0.74
N THR A 56 -57.18 -43.27 -1.83
CA THR A 56 -58.10 -42.55 -2.75
C THR A 56 -59.40 -41.89 -2.23
N SER A 57 -59.56 -40.57 -2.44
CA SER A 57 -60.44 -39.98 -3.49
C SER A 57 -60.75 -38.48 -3.28
N SER A 58 -60.47 -37.67 -4.31
CA SER A 58 -61.21 -36.49 -4.83
C SER A 58 -61.93 -35.49 -3.89
N SER A 59 -61.55 -34.21 -3.97
CA SER A 59 -62.43 -33.15 -4.49
C SER A 59 -61.67 -31.83 -4.71
N VAL A 60 -62.14 -31.10 -5.71
CA VAL A 60 -61.60 -29.92 -6.40
C VAL A 60 -61.97 -28.59 -5.70
N ASP A 61 -61.14 -27.57 -5.96
CA ASP A 61 -61.32 -26.11 -5.84
C ASP A 61 -61.01 -25.36 -4.52
N GLY A 62 -60.08 -24.40 -4.63
CA GLY A 62 -59.93 -23.27 -3.71
C GLY A 62 -58.52 -22.68 -3.64
N ASP A 63 -58.13 -21.89 -4.64
CA ASP A 63 -56.91 -21.06 -4.67
C ASP A 63 -56.69 -20.24 -3.39
N PHE A 64 -55.47 -20.29 -2.83
CA PHE A 64 -54.68 -19.18 -2.28
C PHE A 64 -53.35 -19.76 -1.75
N ASP A 65 -52.34 -19.87 -2.60
CA ASP A 65 -51.00 -20.32 -2.22
C ASP A 65 -50.27 -19.20 -1.47
N GLY A 66 -50.44 -19.19 -0.15
CA GLY A 66 -49.66 -18.42 0.81
C GLY A 66 -48.66 -19.33 1.51
N SER A 67 -47.75 -19.95 0.77
CA SER A 67 -46.60 -20.67 1.31
C SER A 67 -45.31 -19.91 1.00
N SER A 68 -44.90 -19.02 1.92
CA SER A 68 -43.48 -18.65 2.01
C SER A 68 -42.73 -19.88 2.54
N SER A 69 -42.46 -20.82 1.63
CA SER A 69 -41.41 -21.80 1.82
C SER A 69 -40.12 -21.04 2.04
N VAL A 70 -39.62 -21.08 3.28
CA VAL A 70 -38.24 -20.68 3.55
C VAL A 70 -37.40 -21.77 2.91
N ASP A 71 -37.02 -21.55 1.65
CA ASP A 71 -35.99 -22.35 1.00
C ASP A 71 -34.75 -22.32 1.93
N PRO A 72 -34.19 -23.48 2.31
CA PRO A 72 -32.95 -23.50 3.07
C PRO A 72 -31.87 -22.86 2.20
N GLU A 73 -31.19 -21.82 2.70
CA GLU A 73 -30.09 -21.16 2.01
C GLU A 73 -29.11 -22.21 1.47
N ILE A 74 -29.09 -22.37 0.15
CA ILE A 74 -28.11 -23.19 -0.56
C ILE A 74 -26.81 -22.41 -0.48
N THR A 75 -25.94 -22.78 0.46
CA THR A 75 -24.63 -22.17 0.66
C THR A 75 -23.56 -22.98 -0.07
N THR A 76 -22.75 -22.32 -0.87
CA THR A 76 -21.67 -22.93 -1.66
C THR A 76 -20.43 -23.14 -0.79
N CYS A 77 -20.09 -24.39 -0.45
CA CYS A 77 -18.82 -24.71 0.21
C CYS A 77 -17.74 -25.16 -0.79
N TYR A 78 -16.49 -24.79 -0.52
CA TYR A 78 -15.32 -25.24 -1.26
C TYR A 78 -14.65 -26.40 -0.53
N HIS A 79 -14.25 -27.45 -1.23
CA HIS A 79 -13.59 -28.63 -0.63
C HIS A 79 -12.50 -29.17 -1.54
N LEU A 80 -11.30 -29.41 -1.00
CA LEU A 80 -10.20 -30.03 -1.77
C LEU A 80 -10.68 -31.24 -2.58
N ARG A 81 -10.14 -31.39 -3.81
CA ARG A 81 -10.46 -32.54 -4.65
C ARG A 81 -10.16 -33.84 -3.92
N PRO A 82 -10.98 -34.90 -4.10
CA PRO A 82 -10.72 -36.21 -3.51
C PRO A 82 -9.29 -36.69 -3.79
N GLY A 83 -8.58 -37.12 -2.74
CA GLY A 83 -7.19 -37.59 -2.83
C GLY A 83 -6.12 -36.50 -2.75
N VAL A 84 -6.49 -35.22 -2.65
CA VAL A 84 -5.56 -34.12 -2.36
C VAL A 84 -5.46 -33.93 -0.86
N PHE A 85 -4.23 -33.98 -0.35
CA PHE A 85 -3.90 -33.79 1.06
C PHE A 85 -2.92 -32.65 1.19
N LEU A 86 -3.23 -31.67 2.03
CA LEU A 86 -2.36 -30.55 2.31
C LEU A 86 -1.70 -30.74 3.69
N PRO A 87 -0.36 -30.84 3.76
CA PRO A 87 0.35 -30.92 5.03
C PRO A 87 0.30 -29.57 5.76
N LYS A 88 0.56 -29.59 7.07
CA LYS A 88 0.52 -28.40 7.94
C LYS A 88 1.28 -27.19 7.38
N SER A 89 2.51 -27.38 6.89
CA SER A 89 3.35 -26.29 6.37
C SER A 89 2.72 -25.58 5.17
N ILE A 90 1.90 -26.30 4.41
CA ILE A 90 1.22 -25.78 3.23
C ILE A 90 -0.14 -25.18 3.62
N CYS A 91 -0.91 -25.82 4.52
CA CYS A 91 -2.22 -25.31 4.92
C CYS A 91 -2.17 -23.91 5.53
N ASP A 92 -1.26 -23.68 6.49
CA ASP A 92 -1.17 -22.39 7.17
C ASP A 92 -0.76 -21.28 6.17
N ARG A 93 0.21 -21.57 5.28
CA ARG A 93 0.66 -20.62 4.24
C ARG A 93 -0.39 -20.39 3.15
N PHE A 94 -1.10 -21.45 2.75
CA PHE A 94 -2.20 -21.35 1.78
C PHE A 94 -3.34 -20.49 2.34
N PHE A 95 -3.68 -20.66 3.63
CA PHE A 95 -4.65 -19.81 4.30
C PHE A 95 -4.21 -18.33 4.31
N THR A 96 -2.94 -18.04 4.61
CA THR A 96 -2.40 -16.67 4.52
C THR A 96 -2.46 -16.10 3.10
N ILE A 97 -2.09 -16.87 2.08
CA ILE A 97 -2.13 -16.41 0.69
C ILE A 97 -3.57 -16.18 0.21
N LEU A 98 -4.53 -17.01 0.65
CA LEU A 98 -5.96 -16.79 0.40
C LEU A 98 -6.47 -15.48 1.00
N LEU A 99 -5.84 -14.98 2.06
CA LEU A 99 -6.13 -13.66 2.64
C LEU A 99 -5.40 -12.52 1.91
N GLU A 100 -4.21 -12.76 1.35
CA GLU A 100 -3.35 -11.73 0.74
C GLU A 100 -3.61 -11.48 -0.76
N GLU A 101 -4.17 -12.44 -1.50
CA GLU A 101 -4.31 -12.36 -2.97
C GLU A 101 -5.58 -11.69 -3.50
N GLU A 102 -6.46 -11.17 -2.65
CA GLU A 102 -7.62 -10.46 -3.15
C GLU A 102 -7.22 -9.07 -3.67
N GLU A 103 -7.47 -8.81 -4.96
CA GLU A 103 -7.20 -7.53 -5.62
C GLU A 103 -8.03 -6.37 -5.04
N GLU A 104 -9.10 -6.70 -4.32
CA GLU A 104 -9.90 -5.80 -3.48
C GLU A 104 -9.96 -6.41 -2.08
N PRO A 105 -9.96 -5.63 -0.99
CA PRO A 105 -10.14 -6.14 0.36
C PRO A 105 -11.57 -6.67 0.55
N LYS A 106 -11.87 -7.82 -0.07
CA LYS A 106 -13.10 -8.57 0.17
C LYS A 106 -12.91 -9.38 1.43
N GLU A 107 -13.93 -9.35 2.29
CA GLU A 107 -13.89 -10.09 3.54
C GLU A 107 -13.79 -11.58 3.24
N VAL A 108 -12.91 -12.30 3.94
CA VAL A 108 -12.89 -13.77 3.82
C VAL A 108 -14.18 -14.31 4.40
N THR A 109 -14.92 -15.01 3.55
CA THR A 109 -16.23 -15.57 3.90
C THR A 109 -16.10 -17.01 4.41
N TYR A 110 -17.13 -17.52 5.10
CA TYR A 110 -17.11 -18.89 5.63
C TYR A 110 -17.00 -19.96 4.52
N GLU A 111 -17.42 -19.65 3.30
CA GLU A 111 -17.29 -20.51 2.12
C GLU A 111 -15.81 -20.86 1.89
N LYS A 112 -14.89 -19.90 1.95
CA LYS A 112 -13.44 -20.16 1.80
C LYS A 112 -12.88 -20.96 2.97
N LEU A 113 -13.36 -20.71 4.19
CA LEU A 113 -12.96 -21.48 5.38
C LEU A 113 -13.33 -22.96 5.27
N SER A 114 -14.40 -23.29 4.53
CA SER A 114 -14.85 -24.68 4.35
C SER A 114 -13.85 -25.60 3.64
N ILE A 115 -12.87 -25.04 2.92
CA ILE A 115 -11.75 -25.80 2.31
C ILE A 115 -11.02 -26.62 3.37
N PHE A 116 -10.91 -26.05 4.58
CA PHE A 116 -10.20 -26.64 5.70
C PHE A 116 -11.13 -27.34 6.70
N GLY A 117 -12.38 -27.63 6.31
CA GLY A 117 -13.34 -28.32 7.18
C GLY A 117 -12.98 -29.78 7.47
N ASP A 118 -12.32 -30.46 6.53
CA ASP A 118 -11.89 -31.85 6.68
C ASP A 118 -10.46 -31.92 7.25
N SER A 119 -10.34 -32.32 8.52
CA SER A 119 -9.06 -32.50 9.23
C SER A 119 -8.24 -33.72 8.78
N GLN A 120 -8.81 -34.59 7.94
CA GLN A 120 -8.05 -35.67 7.28
C GLN A 120 -7.37 -35.19 6.00
N ALA A 121 -8.03 -34.30 5.25
CA ALA A 121 -7.49 -33.72 4.01
C ALA A 121 -6.60 -32.49 4.25
N THR A 122 -6.87 -31.72 5.30
CA THR A 122 -6.15 -30.49 5.65
C THR A 122 -5.72 -30.50 7.10
N ARG A 123 -4.62 -29.82 7.42
CA ARG A 123 -4.13 -29.73 8.80
C ARG A 123 -3.72 -28.30 9.16
N LEU A 124 -4.71 -27.49 9.54
CA LEU A 124 -4.46 -26.15 10.06
C LEU A 124 -3.93 -26.19 11.48
N SER A 125 -2.97 -25.33 11.78
CA SER A 125 -2.38 -25.22 13.11
C SER A 125 -2.32 -23.79 13.65
N ARG A 126 -2.25 -22.80 12.76
CA ARG A 126 -2.34 -21.39 13.09
C ARG A 126 -3.46 -20.78 12.27
N LEU A 127 -4.32 -20.00 12.93
CA LEU A 127 -5.46 -19.37 12.30
C LEU A 127 -5.56 -17.91 12.74
N ASP A 128 -5.52 -16.99 11.78
CA ASP A 128 -5.74 -15.56 11.97
C ASP A 128 -7.03 -15.14 11.25
N LEU A 129 -8.07 -14.82 12.02
CA LEU A 129 -9.41 -14.49 11.54
C LEU A 129 -9.73 -13.00 11.67
N ARG A 130 -8.74 -12.13 11.88
CA ARG A 130 -8.97 -10.68 12.05
C ARG A 130 -9.65 -10.03 10.83
N CYS A 131 -9.42 -10.57 9.64
CA CYS A 131 -9.98 -10.09 8.37
C CYS A 131 -11.28 -10.80 7.95
N VAL A 132 -11.85 -11.68 8.80
CA VAL A 132 -13.08 -12.42 8.50
C VAL A 132 -14.28 -11.64 9.03
N ALA A 133 -15.32 -11.52 8.21
CA ALA A 133 -16.56 -10.83 8.56
C ALA A 133 -17.25 -11.42 9.81
N ASP A 134 -17.83 -10.58 10.68
CA ASP A 134 -18.47 -11.05 11.93
C ASP A 134 -19.54 -12.13 11.67
N HIS A 135 -20.41 -11.92 10.68
CA HIS A 135 -21.48 -12.86 10.33
C HIS A 135 -20.95 -14.24 9.88
N SER A 136 -19.72 -14.29 9.37
CA SER A 136 -19.05 -15.52 8.91
C SER A 136 -18.23 -16.22 10.01
N LEU A 137 -17.80 -15.51 11.06
CA LEU A 137 -16.88 -16.02 12.09
C LEU A 137 -17.44 -17.21 12.85
N VAL A 138 -18.69 -17.14 13.32
CA VAL A 138 -19.29 -18.21 14.14
C VAL A 138 -19.43 -19.51 13.36
N THR A 139 -19.91 -19.42 12.13
CA THR A 139 -20.10 -20.58 11.24
C THR A 139 -18.75 -21.16 10.82
N GLY A 140 -17.85 -20.31 10.33
CA GLY A 140 -16.51 -20.72 9.92
C GLY A 140 -15.73 -21.42 11.04
N LEU A 141 -15.71 -20.85 12.25
CA LEU A 141 -15.00 -21.45 13.38
C LEU A 141 -15.58 -22.80 13.80
N LYS A 142 -16.90 -23.00 13.69
CA LYS A 142 -17.54 -24.31 13.94
C LYS A 142 -17.11 -25.36 12.91
N MET A 143 -16.97 -24.99 11.64
CA MET A 143 -16.48 -25.91 10.60
C MET A 143 -15.05 -26.36 10.88
N LEU A 144 -14.24 -25.48 11.47
CA LEU A 144 -12.85 -25.76 11.84
C LEU A 144 -12.68 -26.45 13.20
N SER A 145 -13.76 -26.79 13.89
CA SER A 145 -13.72 -27.34 15.27
C SER A 145 -12.93 -28.64 15.41
N THR A 146 -12.73 -29.39 14.32
CA THR A 146 -11.94 -30.63 14.32
C THR A 146 -10.46 -30.41 14.02
N GLN A 147 -10.06 -29.21 13.60
CA GLN A 147 -8.68 -28.89 13.28
C GLN A 147 -7.80 -28.86 14.54
N PRO A 148 -6.55 -29.37 14.49
CA PRO A 148 -5.64 -29.39 15.63
C PRO A 148 -4.96 -28.03 15.84
N LEU A 149 -5.76 -26.97 16.00
CA LEU A 149 -5.28 -25.60 16.15
C LEU A 149 -4.40 -25.47 17.41
N THR A 150 -3.23 -24.86 17.22
CA THR A 150 -2.28 -24.51 18.29
C THR A 150 -2.31 -23.02 18.60
N GLU A 151 -2.67 -22.18 17.63
CA GLU A 151 -2.77 -20.73 17.74
C GLU A 151 -4.03 -20.22 17.04
N LEU A 152 -4.77 -19.34 17.71
CA LEU A 152 -5.97 -18.68 17.20
C LEU A 152 -5.91 -17.18 17.51
N ILE A 153 -6.03 -16.36 16.47
CA ILE A 153 -6.14 -14.90 16.55
C ILE A 153 -7.47 -14.51 15.91
N MET A 154 -8.31 -13.76 16.60
CA MET A 154 -9.61 -13.34 16.07
C MET A 154 -10.19 -12.13 16.80
N PRO A 155 -11.14 -11.40 16.18
CA PRO A 155 -11.97 -10.44 16.89
C PRO A 155 -12.77 -11.14 18.00
N CYS A 156 -13.00 -10.44 19.09
CA CYS A 156 -13.64 -10.99 20.28
C CYS A 156 -15.16 -11.10 20.12
N VAL A 157 -15.61 -12.10 19.37
CA VAL A 157 -17.03 -12.42 19.21
C VAL A 157 -17.46 -13.42 20.28
N TRP A 158 -18.18 -12.96 21.31
CA TRP A 158 -18.56 -13.79 22.47
C TRP A 158 -19.35 -15.06 22.12
N ARG A 159 -20.06 -15.07 20.99
CA ARG A 159 -20.78 -16.24 20.45
C ARG A 159 -19.85 -17.38 20.02
N CYS A 160 -18.57 -17.09 19.78
CA CYS A 160 -17.56 -18.07 19.41
C CYS A 160 -16.98 -18.80 20.64
N LEU A 161 -17.15 -18.27 21.87
CA LEU A 161 -16.58 -18.88 23.08
C LEU A 161 -16.91 -20.37 23.24
N PRO A 162 -18.16 -20.85 23.07
CA PRO A 162 -18.46 -22.28 23.18
C PRO A 162 -17.64 -23.15 22.21
N THR A 163 -17.40 -22.66 20.99
CA THR A 163 -16.56 -23.35 20.01
C THR A 163 -15.09 -23.29 20.43
N ILE A 164 -14.61 -22.14 20.91
CA ILE A 164 -13.22 -21.95 21.36
C ILE A 164 -12.87 -22.93 22.48
N LYS A 165 -13.78 -23.12 23.45
CA LYS A 165 -13.63 -24.07 24.57
C LYS A 165 -13.38 -25.52 24.13
N ASN A 166 -13.77 -25.89 22.90
CA ASN A 166 -13.60 -27.24 22.38
C ASN A 166 -12.20 -27.50 21.79
N PHE A 167 -11.38 -26.46 21.55
CA PHE A 167 -10.03 -26.62 21.01
C PHE A 167 -9.04 -27.09 22.08
N LYS A 168 -8.97 -28.40 22.28
CA LYS A 168 -8.10 -29.03 23.28
C LYS A 168 -6.59 -28.86 23.01
N THR A 169 -6.20 -28.64 21.75
CA THR A 169 -4.80 -28.48 21.34
C THR A 169 -4.30 -27.04 21.42
N LEU A 170 -5.20 -26.08 21.70
CA LEU A 170 -4.90 -24.66 21.67
C LEU A 170 -3.89 -24.29 22.76
N ARG A 171 -2.81 -23.61 22.35
CA ARG A 171 -1.74 -23.14 23.24
C ARG A 171 -1.66 -21.62 23.30
N SER A 172 -2.06 -20.93 22.23
CA SER A 172 -2.10 -19.47 22.14
C SER A 172 -3.47 -19.01 21.66
N LEU A 173 -4.06 -18.04 22.38
CA LEU A 173 -5.31 -17.38 22.01
C LEU A 173 -5.13 -15.87 22.10
N ARG A 174 -5.43 -15.15 21.01
CA ARG A 174 -5.50 -13.69 20.97
C ARG A 174 -6.90 -13.25 20.58
N LEU A 175 -7.55 -12.51 21.47
CA LEU A 175 -8.86 -11.90 21.26
C LEU A 175 -8.69 -10.38 21.25
N GLU A 176 -9.10 -9.75 20.16
CA GLU A 176 -9.00 -8.29 19.98
C GLU A 176 -10.39 -7.65 20.00
N LYS A 177 -10.44 -6.34 20.27
CA LYS A 177 -11.67 -5.55 20.15
C LYS A 177 -12.36 -5.80 18.81
N GLU A 178 -13.68 -5.96 18.84
CA GLU A 178 -14.47 -6.12 17.62
C GLU A 178 -14.42 -4.82 16.77
N PRO A 179 -14.09 -4.88 15.48
CA PRO A 179 -13.97 -3.69 14.64
C PRO A 179 -15.28 -2.90 14.46
N THR A 180 -16.43 -3.53 14.69
CA THR A 180 -17.79 -2.99 14.43
C THR A 180 -18.38 -2.18 15.57
N THR A 181 -17.67 -1.98 16.70
CA THR A 181 -18.18 -1.14 17.79
C THR A 181 -17.91 0.35 17.56
N ASN A 182 -18.36 0.86 16.40
CA ASN A 182 -18.99 2.19 16.30
C ASN A 182 -20.54 2.06 16.28
N ALA A 183 -21.06 0.86 16.54
CA ALA A 183 -22.49 0.59 16.75
C ALA A 183 -23.06 1.18 18.07
N VAL A 184 -22.51 2.28 18.58
CA VAL A 184 -23.15 3.10 19.61
C VAL A 184 -24.18 4.06 18.99
N ASP A 185 -24.14 4.32 17.68
CA ASP A 185 -25.12 5.20 17.03
C ASP A 185 -26.23 4.48 16.25
N ALA A 186 -26.06 3.22 15.83
CA ALA A 186 -27.04 2.57 14.94
C ALA A 186 -28.29 2.00 15.63
N PHE A 187 -28.28 1.79 16.96
CA PHE A 187 -29.42 1.18 17.66
C PHE A 187 -30.26 2.18 18.49
N ILE A 188 -29.77 3.42 18.68
CA ILE A 188 -30.46 4.43 19.52
C ILE A 188 -31.36 5.38 18.70
N GLN A 189 -31.21 5.46 17.38
CA GLN A 189 -32.05 6.34 16.54
C GLN A 189 -33.14 5.63 15.72
N GLY A 190 -33.27 4.31 15.82
CA GLY A 190 -34.20 3.51 15.04
C GLY A 190 -35.39 2.97 15.83
N GLN A 191 -36.41 3.82 16.04
CA GLN A 191 -37.81 3.48 16.32
C GLN A 191 -38.33 3.44 17.78
N HIS A 192 -39.23 4.41 17.99
CA HIS A 192 -40.40 4.44 18.87
C HIS A 192 -40.20 4.63 20.39
N ARG A 193 -40.27 5.92 20.77
CA ARG A 193 -41.20 6.38 21.80
C ARG A 193 -42.50 5.59 21.73
N ASP A 194 -42.72 4.71 22.70
CA ASP A 194 -43.92 4.69 23.53
C ASP A 194 -43.76 3.69 24.68
N SER A 195 -44.19 4.12 25.87
CA SER A 195 -44.37 3.30 27.09
C SER A 195 -43.12 3.05 27.96
N MET A 196 -42.64 4.11 28.61
CA MET A 196 -42.09 3.98 29.97
C MET A 196 -43.25 3.65 30.91
N GLU A 197 -43.41 2.39 31.28
CA GLU A 197 -43.88 1.92 32.59
C GLU A 197 -43.98 0.39 32.54
N ASN A 198 -43.36 -0.29 33.52
CA ASN A 198 -43.33 -1.73 33.76
C ASN A 198 -42.17 -2.53 33.14
N ILE A 199 -40.98 -2.41 33.72
CA ILE A 199 -40.00 -3.52 33.75
C ILE A 199 -39.60 -3.77 35.21
N HIS A 200 -40.52 -4.34 35.96
CA HIS A 200 -40.18 -5.18 37.10
C HIS A 200 -40.67 -6.59 36.78
N ASN A 201 -39.73 -7.52 36.75
CA ASN A 201 -39.89 -8.95 36.50
C ASN A 201 -40.42 -9.34 35.12
N VAL A 202 -39.56 -10.07 34.40
CA VAL A 202 -39.79 -11.20 33.48
C VAL A 202 -38.76 -11.08 32.36
N GLY A 203 -37.96 -12.15 32.18
CA GLY A 203 -37.03 -12.24 31.07
C GLY A 203 -37.79 -12.14 29.74
N SER A 204 -37.39 -11.21 28.88
CA SER A 204 -37.90 -11.11 27.52
C SER A 204 -36.78 -11.42 26.52
N GLN A 205 -36.96 -12.55 25.84
CA GLN A 205 -36.42 -12.75 24.51
C GLN A 205 -37.03 -11.70 23.59
N VAL A 206 -36.19 -10.93 22.92
CA VAL A 206 -36.50 -10.25 21.66
C VAL A 206 -35.38 -10.67 20.70
N ASP A 207 -35.75 -11.34 19.61
CA ASP A 207 -34.93 -11.77 18.47
C ASP A 207 -33.40 -11.92 18.67
N GLY A 208 -32.98 -13.11 19.14
CA GLY A 208 -31.74 -13.74 18.65
C GLY A 208 -30.40 -13.39 19.30
N THR A 209 -30.29 -12.40 20.19
CA THR A 209 -29.02 -12.05 20.87
C THR A 209 -29.18 -11.99 22.38
N PRO A 210 -28.49 -12.83 23.18
CA PRO A 210 -28.32 -12.53 24.60
C PRO A 210 -27.31 -11.38 24.73
N LEU A 211 -27.76 -10.22 25.21
CA LEU A 211 -26.87 -9.27 25.89
C LEU A 211 -26.35 -9.97 27.15
N PHE A 212 -25.10 -10.45 27.11
CA PHE A 212 -24.30 -10.99 28.21
C PHE A 212 -24.98 -12.03 29.12
N SER A 213 -24.44 -13.26 29.15
CA SER A 213 -24.88 -14.29 30.09
C SER A 213 -24.72 -13.81 31.54
N ALA A 214 -25.76 -13.96 32.36
CA ALA A 214 -25.69 -13.80 33.82
C ALA A 214 -24.96 -14.95 34.51
N ASP A 215 -24.72 -16.06 33.79
CA ASP A 215 -23.96 -17.20 34.25
C ASP A 215 -22.45 -16.97 34.01
N GLU A 216 -21.68 -16.83 35.09
CA GLU A 216 -20.22 -16.70 35.06
C GLU A 216 -19.54 -17.89 34.37
N ASP A 217 -20.12 -19.09 34.42
CA ASP A 217 -19.57 -20.30 33.77
C ASP A 217 -19.55 -20.16 32.25
N TYR A 218 -20.42 -19.32 31.68
CA TYR A 218 -20.41 -19.01 30.26
C TYR A 218 -19.07 -18.44 29.81
N TYR A 219 -18.42 -17.61 30.62
CA TYR A 219 -17.17 -16.94 30.24
C TYR A 219 -15.92 -17.78 30.54
N LYS A 220 -16.01 -18.87 31.31
CA LYS A 220 -14.82 -19.67 31.66
C LYS A 220 -14.18 -20.31 30.42
N LEU A 221 -12.90 -20.03 30.16
CA LEU A 221 -12.12 -20.71 29.12
C LEU A 221 -11.59 -22.03 29.66
N THR A 222 -12.08 -23.15 29.10
CA THR A 222 -11.73 -24.50 29.56
C THR A 222 -10.60 -25.14 28.74
N CYS A 223 -9.78 -24.34 28.05
CA CYS A 223 -8.68 -24.80 27.20
C CYS A 223 -7.48 -25.30 28.03
N PRO A 224 -7.29 -26.63 28.21
CA PRO A 224 -6.40 -27.17 29.26
C PRO A 224 -4.90 -27.06 28.95
N ASN A 225 -4.56 -26.74 27.70
CA ASN A 225 -3.19 -26.60 27.21
C ASN A 225 -2.83 -25.15 26.89
N LEU A 226 -3.72 -24.19 27.19
CA LEU A 226 -3.49 -22.79 26.91
C LEU A 226 -2.35 -22.26 27.78
N GLN A 227 -1.34 -21.67 27.14
CA GLN A 227 -0.13 -21.13 27.76
C GLN A 227 0.01 -19.63 27.51
N ARG A 228 -0.53 -19.13 26.40
CA ARG A 228 -0.54 -17.72 26.05
C ARG A 228 -1.98 -17.25 25.83
N LEU A 229 -2.37 -16.20 26.53
CA LEU A 229 -3.64 -15.51 26.35
C LEU A 229 -3.38 -14.01 26.18
N VAL A 230 -3.90 -13.45 25.10
CA VAL A 230 -3.89 -12.00 24.82
C VAL A 230 -5.33 -11.54 24.72
N LEU A 231 -5.73 -10.65 25.63
CA LEU A 231 -7.00 -9.93 25.60
C LEU A 231 -6.65 -8.47 25.32
N HIS A 232 -6.87 -8.01 24.09
CA HIS A 232 -6.44 -6.69 23.65
C HIS A 232 -7.64 -5.76 23.44
N ASN A 233 -7.65 -4.63 24.15
CA ASN A 233 -8.65 -3.56 24.01
C ASN A 233 -10.12 -4.03 24.19
N LEU A 234 -10.36 -5.01 25.07
CA LEU A 234 -11.71 -5.55 25.27
C LEU A 234 -12.59 -4.64 26.13
N GLN A 235 -13.83 -4.42 25.67
CA GLN A 235 -14.88 -3.72 26.40
C GLN A 235 -16.13 -4.62 26.45
N PHE A 236 -16.66 -4.86 27.65
CA PHE A 236 -17.70 -5.87 27.87
C PHE A 236 -19.12 -5.28 28.02
N ARG A 237 -19.32 -3.97 27.83
CA ARG A 237 -20.66 -3.34 27.74
C ARG A 237 -20.66 -2.15 26.78
N ALA A 238 -21.75 -1.97 26.04
CA ALA A 238 -22.01 -0.85 25.13
C ALA A 238 -22.63 0.40 25.84
N SER A 239 -22.90 0.31 27.14
CA SER A 239 -23.52 1.39 27.90
C SER A 239 -22.47 2.35 28.45
N ALA A 240 -22.77 3.65 28.42
CA ALA A 240 -21.99 4.76 28.99
C ALA A 240 -21.69 4.63 30.50
N VAL A 241 -22.17 3.58 31.17
CA VAL A 241 -21.83 3.27 32.56
C VAL A 241 -20.42 2.65 32.60
N ARG A 242 -19.50 3.37 33.24
CA ARG A 242 -18.12 2.94 33.60
C ARG A 242 -18.13 1.79 34.63
N ASP A 243 -18.84 0.70 34.37
CA ASP A 243 -18.87 -0.46 35.27
C ASP A 243 -17.62 -1.32 35.05
N LEU A 244 -16.48 -0.82 35.52
CA LEU A 244 -15.19 -1.52 35.48
C LEU A 244 -15.26 -2.86 36.24
N SER A 245 -16.14 -2.98 37.23
CA SER A 245 -16.29 -4.20 38.02
C SER A 245 -16.89 -5.33 37.20
N PHE A 246 -17.88 -5.08 36.33
CA PHE A 246 -18.38 -6.11 35.41
C PHE A 246 -17.29 -6.62 34.46
N ASN A 247 -16.51 -5.70 33.86
CA ASN A 247 -15.40 -6.08 32.99
C ASN A 247 -14.36 -6.93 33.74
N SER A 248 -14.05 -6.54 34.98
CA SER A 248 -13.12 -7.26 35.85
C SER A 248 -13.64 -8.65 36.21
N MET A 249 -14.94 -8.80 36.48
CA MET A 249 -15.59 -10.09 36.72
C MET A 249 -15.51 -11.01 35.49
N VAL A 250 -15.76 -10.50 34.29
CA VAL A 250 -15.66 -11.32 33.06
C VAL A 250 -14.23 -11.77 32.82
N VAL A 251 -13.25 -10.86 32.93
CA VAL A 251 -11.82 -11.20 32.81
C VAL A 251 -11.42 -12.21 33.89
N ALA A 252 -11.83 -12.02 35.14
CA ALA A 252 -11.55 -12.97 36.20
C ALA A 252 -12.15 -14.36 35.92
N SER A 253 -13.36 -14.42 35.36
CA SER A 253 -14.02 -15.67 34.96
C SER A 253 -13.26 -16.38 33.83
N LEU A 254 -12.82 -15.64 32.81
CA LEU A 254 -11.99 -16.15 31.71
C LEU A 254 -10.69 -16.78 32.23
N LEU A 255 -10.02 -16.10 33.17
CA LEU A 255 -8.71 -16.50 33.70
C LEU A 255 -8.77 -17.61 34.75
N SER A 256 -9.88 -17.72 35.50
CA SER A 256 -10.00 -18.61 36.64
C SER A 256 -9.58 -20.08 36.41
N PRO A 257 -9.81 -20.71 35.23
CA PRO A 257 -9.44 -22.10 34.99
C PRO A 257 -8.00 -22.28 34.45
N LEU A 258 -7.27 -21.20 34.18
CA LEU A 258 -6.08 -21.19 33.31
C LEU A 258 -4.74 -21.18 34.07
N GLU A 259 -4.57 -22.02 35.08
CA GLU A 259 -3.35 -22.08 35.93
C GLU A 259 -2.04 -22.44 35.19
N ARG A 260 -2.14 -22.87 33.92
CA ARG A 260 -0.99 -23.21 33.06
C ARG A 260 -0.47 -22.05 32.22
N LEU A 261 -1.11 -20.87 32.30
CA LEU A 261 -0.64 -19.69 31.59
C LEU A 261 0.79 -19.32 31.99
N THR A 262 1.60 -19.07 30.97
CA THR A 262 2.95 -18.51 31.08
C THR A 262 3.00 -17.09 30.52
N HIS A 263 2.07 -16.71 29.65
CA HIS A 263 1.97 -15.37 29.08
C HIS A 263 0.53 -14.87 29.16
N LEU A 264 0.34 -13.70 29.76
CA LEU A 264 -0.93 -13.01 29.81
C LEU A 264 -0.74 -11.56 29.38
N SER A 265 -1.53 -11.11 28.41
CA SER A 265 -1.67 -9.69 28.09
C SER A 265 -3.13 -9.29 28.30
N LEU A 266 -3.33 -8.22 29.05
CA LEU A 266 -4.60 -7.51 29.21
C LEU A 266 -4.54 -6.11 28.58
N SER A 267 -3.57 -5.86 27.70
CA SER A 267 -3.26 -4.53 27.19
C SER A 267 -4.50 -3.81 26.66
N MET A 268 -4.68 -2.53 27.01
CA MET A 268 -5.81 -1.68 26.64
C MET A 268 -7.18 -2.13 27.20
N CYS A 269 -7.27 -3.17 28.03
CA CYS A 269 -8.55 -3.59 28.60
C CYS A 269 -9.03 -2.59 29.68
N ARG A 270 -10.34 -2.30 29.67
CA ARG A 270 -10.95 -1.44 30.71
C ARG A 270 -11.34 -2.27 31.94
N VAL A 271 -10.40 -2.52 32.84
CA VAL A 271 -10.60 -3.31 34.08
C VAL A 271 -10.04 -2.60 35.32
N ASN A 272 -10.50 -3.03 36.50
CA ASN A 272 -9.94 -2.66 37.79
C ASN A 272 -8.96 -3.77 38.21
N LEU A 273 -7.65 -3.53 38.14
CA LEU A 273 -6.63 -4.58 38.38
C LEU A 273 -6.71 -5.16 39.78
N GLU A 274 -7.07 -4.30 40.73
CA GLU A 274 -7.20 -4.60 42.16
C GLU A 274 -8.29 -5.64 42.44
N GLU A 275 -9.29 -5.76 41.56
CA GLU A 275 -10.35 -6.77 41.65
C GLU A 275 -9.94 -8.13 41.05
N LEU A 276 -8.84 -8.18 40.27
CA LEU A 276 -8.36 -9.39 39.60
C LEU A 276 -7.53 -10.29 40.52
N SER A 277 -8.06 -10.62 41.70
CA SER A 277 -7.43 -11.55 42.64
C SER A 277 -7.14 -12.93 42.03
N CYS A 278 -7.84 -13.32 40.96
CA CYS A 278 -7.58 -14.54 40.20
C CYS A 278 -6.13 -14.63 39.66
N LEU A 279 -5.47 -13.48 39.40
CA LEU A 279 -4.08 -13.43 38.94
C LEU A 279 -3.11 -14.07 39.93
N THR A 280 -3.41 -14.02 41.24
CA THR A 280 -2.59 -14.64 42.29
C THR A 280 -2.41 -16.15 42.11
N LYS A 281 -3.34 -16.81 41.39
CA LYS A 281 -3.30 -18.25 41.11
C LYS A 281 -2.40 -18.59 39.91
N LEU A 282 -2.07 -17.62 39.06
CA LEU A 282 -1.31 -17.82 37.83
C LEU A 282 0.21 -17.84 38.08
N THR A 283 0.67 -18.61 39.07
CA THR A 283 2.06 -18.67 39.56
C THR A 283 3.11 -19.15 38.53
N ARG A 284 2.67 -19.58 37.34
CA ARG A 284 3.52 -20.00 36.22
C ARG A 284 3.76 -18.89 35.21
N LEU A 285 3.18 -17.70 35.40
CA LEU A 285 3.40 -16.56 34.53
C LEU A 285 4.87 -16.18 34.48
N VAL A 286 5.34 -16.02 33.24
CA VAL A 286 6.67 -15.53 32.85
C VAL A 286 6.55 -14.13 32.25
N SER A 287 5.43 -13.84 31.57
CA SER A 287 5.14 -12.53 30.98
C SER A 287 3.74 -12.04 31.35
N LEU A 288 3.65 -10.80 31.80
CA LEU A 288 2.41 -10.10 32.13
C LEU A 288 2.46 -8.69 31.53
N SER A 289 1.59 -8.41 30.55
CA SER A 289 1.40 -7.05 30.01
C SER A 289 0.07 -6.47 30.48
N LEU A 290 0.16 -5.30 31.10
CA LEU A 290 -0.93 -4.48 31.61
C LEU A 290 -0.88 -3.08 30.98
N SER A 291 -0.31 -2.98 29.78
CA SER A 291 -0.17 -1.74 29.04
C SER A 291 -1.52 -1.00 28.95
N ASN A 292 -1.51 0.29 29.25
CA ASN A 292 -2.65 1.20 29.33
C ASN A 292 -3.75 0.78 30.30
N ILE A 293 -3.39 0.09 31.38
CA ILE A 293 -4.25 -0.08 32.54
C ILE A 293 -3.69 0.72 33.70
N ARG A 294 -4.46 1.71 34.18
CA ARG A 294 -4.06 2.55 35.31
C ARG A 294 -4.13 1.75 36.62
N ILE A 295 -3.07 1.85 37.42
CA ILE A 295 -3.03 1.27 38.77
C ILE A 295 -3.47 2.33 39.76
N ASN A 296 -4.54 2.07 40.51
CA ASN A 296 -5.12 3.03 41.46
C ASN A 296 -4.62 2.77 42.89
N ASP A 297 -4.42 1.50 43.27
CA ASP A 297 -3.85 1.07 44.54
C ASP A 297 -2.65 0.12 44.31
N PHE A 298 -1.45 0.69 44.31
CA PHE A 298 -0.22 -0.08 44.19
C PHE A 298 -0.03 -1.09 45.33
N SER A 299 -0.53 -0.83 46.54
CA SER A 299 -0.41 -1.79 47.64
C SER A 299 -1.23 -3.04 47.36
N ALA A 300 -2.43 -2.89 46.77
CA ALA A 300 -3.22 -4.03 46.30
C ALA A 300 -2.55 -4.75 45.13
N PHE A 301 -2.01 -4.00 44.17
CA PHE A 301 -1.31 -4.56 43.02
C PHE A 301 -0.06 -5.37 43.42
N LEU A 302 0.77 -4.87 44.34
CA LEU A 302 1.94 -5.59 44.85
C LEU A 302 1.55 -6.92 45.53
N ARG A 303 0.40 -6.99 46.22
CA ARG A 303 -0.13 -8.26 46.78
C ARG A 303 -0.52 -9.25 45.68
N ILE A 304 -1.01 -8.77 44.53
CA ILE A 304 -1.32 -9.61 43.37
C ILE A 304 -0.04 -10.18 42.74
N LEU A 305 1.02 -9.37 42.68
CA LEU A 305 2.31 -9.78 42.11
C LEU A 305 3.13 -10.68 43.03
N GLN A 306 2.98 -10.58 44.36
CA GLN A 306 3.72 -11.36 45.34
C GLN A 306 3.82 -12.88 45.03
N PRO A 307 2.75 -13.60 44.64
CA PRO A 307 2.85 -15.03 44.28
C PRO A 307 3.50 -15.30 42.91
N LEU A 308 3.71 -14.29 42.05
CA LEU A 308 4.22 -14.43 40.67
C LEU A 308 5.75 -14.38 40.60
N GLN A 309 6.42 -15.20 41.41
CA GLN A 309 7.88 -15.16 41.57
C GLN A 309 8.69 -15.55 40.30
N LYS A 310 8.03 -16.15 39.30
CA LYS A 310 8.63 -16.56 38.01
C LYS A 310 8.48 -15.51 36.90
N LEU A 311 7.90 -14.35 37.22
CA LEU A 311 7.66 -13.31 36.24
C LEU A 311 8.98 -12.68 35.80
N GLN A 312 9.24 -12.72 34.50
CA GLN A 312 10.47 -12.23 33.87
C GLN A 312 10.21 -10.96 33.05
N HIS A 313 9.01 -10.82 32.50
CA HIS A 313 8.59 -9.67 31.70
C HIS A 313 7.34 -9.04 32.30
N LEU A 314 7.43 -7.78 32.69
CA LEU A 314 6.30 -6.99 33.15
C LEU A 314 6.18 -5.72 32.31
N ASP A 315 4.99 -5.46 31.79
CA ASP A 315 4.72 -4.25 31.03
C ASP A 315 3.59 -3.46 31.70
N LEU A 316 3.92 -2.25 32.13
CA LEU A 316 3.04 -1.27 32.79
C LEU A 316 2.95 0.02 31.98
N SER A 317 3.36 -0.02 30.72
CA SER A 317 3.42 1.16 29.85
C SER A 317 2.06 1.85 29.79
N GLN A 318 2.06 3.17 29.70
CA GLN A 318 0.88 3.98 29.52
C GLN A 318 1.09 4.84 28.28
N GLY A 319 -0.02 5.15 27.61
CA GLY A 319 -0.04 6.11 26.53
C GLY A 319 -1.41 6.78 26.50
N ASP A 320 -1.44 8.03 26.10
CA ASP A 320 -2.65 8.70 25.63
C ASP A 320 -2.31 9.40 24.31
N GLU A 321 -3.26 10.13 23.75
CA GLU A 321 -3.07 10.82 22.46
C GLU A 321 -1.96 11.87 22.51
N GLU A 322 -1.73 12.48 23.68
CA GLU A 322 -0.71 13.52 23.91
C GLU A 322 0.62 12.96 24.46
N MET A 323 0.69 11.66 24.73
CA MET A 323 1.77 10.99 25.44
C MET A 323 2.10 11.63 26.81
N ASN A 324 1.09 12.11 27.52
CA ASN A 324 1.27 12.67 28.86
C ASN A 324 1.59 11.57 29.86
N PRO A 325 2.68 11.69 30.64
CA PRO A 325 3.06 10.66 31.57
C PRO A 325 2.08 10.57 32.73
N VAL A 326 1.66 9.35 33.07
CA VAL A 326 0.88 9.08 34.27
C VAL A 326 1.75 9.30 35.51
N ILE A 327 1.32 10.24 36.36
CA ILE A 327 2.01 10.60 37.59
C ILE A 327 1.51 9.77 38.76
N TYR A 328 2.40 8.97 39.34
CA TYR A 328 2.18 8.23 40.57
C TYR A 328 2.90 8.90 41.76
N PRO A 329 2.27 8.98 42.94
CA PRO A 329 2.94 9.45 44.15
C PRO A 329 3.96 8.40 44.62
N ASN A 330 5.13 8.85 45.10
CA ASN A 330 6.22 7.98 45.58
C ASN A 330 6.70 6.95 44.52
N ALA A 331 6.77 7.38 43.26
CA ALA A 331 7.04 6.54 42.10
C ALA A 331 8.35 5.74 42.20
N ASP A 332 9.39 6.34 42.77
CA ASP A 332 10.70 5.73 43.03
C ASP A 332 10.63 4.58 44.04
N HIS A 333 9.86 4.75 45.12
CA HIS A 333 9.58 3.68 46.07
C HIS A 333 8.77 2.55 45.44
N ILE A 334 7.76 2.90 44.63
CA ILE A 334 6.91 1.92 43.94
C ILE A 334 7.76 1.03 43.03
N LEU A 335 8.62 1.60 42.18
CA LEU A 335 9.46 0.82 41.27
C LEU A 335 10.41 -0.10 42.05
N LYS A 336 11.01 0.42 43.12
CA LYS A 336 11.88 -0.36 44.00
C LYS A 336 11.17 -1.56 44.63
N ASP A 337 10.00 -1.34 45.22
CA ASP A 337 9.23 -2.39 45.88
C ASP A 337 8.76 -3.45 44.88
N LEU A 338 8.33 -3.02 43.69
CA LEU A 338 7.94 -3.91 42.60
C LEU A 338 9.10 -4.83 42.18
N VAL A 339 10.27 -4.24 41.92
CA VAL A 339 11.44 -4.99 41.43
C VAL A 339 12.00 -5.91 42.50
N ALA A 340 11.92 -5.51 43.78
CA ALA A 340 12.30 -6.36 44.91
C ALA A 340 11.39 -7.60 45.06
N LEU A 341 10.11 -7.51 44.70
CA LEU A 341 9.17 -8.64 44.73
C LEU A 341 9.38 -9.64 43.58
N LEU A 342 10.04 -9.22 42.50
CA LEU A 342 10.18 -10.00 41.26
C LEU A 342 11.66 -10.33 41.00
N PRO A 343 12.22 -11.35 41.67
CA PRO A 343 13.66 -11.63 41.62
C PRO A 343 14.14 -12.00 40.21
N GLU A 344 13.31 -12.71 39.42
CA GLU A 344 13.62 -13.16 38.06
C GLU A 344 13.33 -12.11 36.96
N LEU A 345 12.90 -10.89 37.31
CA LEU A 345 12.57 -9.86 36.33
C LEU A 345 13.79 -9.44 35.49
N VAL A 346 13.70 -9.65 34.17
CA VAL A 346 14.72 -9.26 33.18
C VAL A 346 14.25 -8.15 32.24
N SER A 347 12.96 -7.84 32.25
CA SER A 347 12.33 -6.89 31.33
C SER A 347 11.21 -6.16 32.05
N ILE A 348 11.28 -4.84 32.09
CA ILE A 348 10.19 -4.01 32.60
C ILE A 348 9.90 -2.86 31.65
N ASP A 349 8.62 -2.64 31.37
CA ASP A 349 8.17 -1.49 30.60
C ASP A 349 7.40 -0.53 31.51
N ILE A 350 7.89 0.71 31.61
CA ILE A 350 7.29 1.78 32.41
C ILE A 350 7.07 3.04 31.57
N SER A 351 7.08 2.91 30.24
CA SER A 351 6.82 3.99 29.29
C SER A 351 5.56 4.77 29.64
N GLY A 352 5.57 6.09 29.41
CA GLY A 352 4.44 6.97 29.73
C GLY A 352 4.13 7.08 31.23
N THR A 353 5.10 6.85 32.11
CA THR A 353 4.92 7.03 33.56
C THR A 353 6.05 7.84 34.19
N ASN A 354 5.89 8.23 35.45
CA ASN A 354 6.97 8.78 36.27
C ASN A 354 7.71 7.74 37.14
N LEU A 355 7.49 6.43 36.93
CA LEU A 355 8.09 5.36 37.76
C LEU A 355 9.63 5.36 37.71
N ALA A 356 10.22 5.91 36.65
CA ALA A 356 11.66 6.10 36.55
C ALA A 356 12.21 7.17 37.52
N GLY A 357 11.39 7.83 38.34
CA GLY A 357 11.81 8.82 39.33
C GLY A 357 12.11 10.21 38.76
N PHE A 358 12.46 11.16 39.64
CA PHE A 358 12.58 12.60 39.33
C PHE A 358 13.90 13.03 38.66
N GLU A 359 13.86 14.19 37.99
CA GLU A 359 14.91 14.70 37.08
C GLU A 359 16.22 15.12 37.77
N THR A 360 16.16 15.58 39.01
CA THR A 360 17.35 16.12 39.71
C THR A 360 17.86 15.15 40.77
N PRO A 361 19.18 14.81 40.76
CA PRO A 361 19.81 14.03 41.82
C PRO A 361 19.54 14.57 43.24
N GLU A 362 19.25 15.87 43.34
CA GLU A 362 18.92 16.57 44.59
C GLU A 362 17.47 16.34 45.07
N ALA A 363 16.52 16.02 44.19
CA ALA A 363 15.11 15.81 44.54
C ALA A 363 14.76 14.34 44.88
N VAL A 364 15.68 13.40 44.65
CA VAL A 364 15.51 11.99 45.03
C VAL A 364 15.61 11.88 46.55
N THR A 365 14.48 11.68 47.23
CA THR A 365 14.39 11.64 48.71
C THR A 365 15.15 10.46 49.34
N HIS A 366 15.69 9.53 48.55
CA HIS A 366 16.64 8.53 49.02
C HIS A 366 17.76 8.22 48.01
N ARG A 367 19.00 8.61 48.37
CA ARG A 367 20.27 7.95 47.97
C ARG A 367 20.68 7.97 46.49
N LEU A 368 21.02 9.15 45.98
CA LEU A 368 22.17 9.31 45.06
C LEU A 368 23.44 9.76 45.81
N VAL A 369 23.45 9.60 47.14
CA VAL A 369 24.63 9.87 47.97
C VAL A 369 25.69 8.82 47.61
N PRO A 370 26.89 9.23 47.15
CA PRO A 370 27.98 8.32 46.80
C PRO A 370 28.22 7.30 47.91
N GLN A 371 28.17 5.99 47.61
CA GLN A 371 28.82 5.05 48.51
C GLN A 371 30.33 5.30 48.47
N LYS A 372 30.98 5.28 49.64
CA LYS A 372 32.39 5.66 49.78
C LYS A 372 33.25 4.69 48.96
N GLY A 373 33.79 5.14 47.82
CA GLY A 373 34.63 4.36 46.90
C GLY A 373 33.97 3.88 45.61
N GLU A 374 32.69 4.20 45.39
CA GLU A 374 31.95 3.83 44.17
C GLU A 374 32.29 4.79 43.02
N LYS A 375 32.69 4.24 41.87
CA LYS A 375 33.00 5.05 40.68
C LYS A 375 31.71 5.63 40.10
N GLU A 376 31.79 6.83 39.54
CA GLU A 376 30.64 7.52 38.95
C GLU A 376 29.97 6.70 37.82
N GLU A 377 30.79 5.94 37.07
CA GLU A 377 30.37 5.04 35.99
C GLU A 377 29.55 3.81 36.45
N GLU A 378 29.55 3.51 37.75
CA GLU A 378 28.85 2.36 38.34
C GLU A 378 27.48 2.74 38.94
N ARG A 379 27.10 4.02 38.89
CA ARG A 379 25.84 4.51 39.50
C ARG A 379 24.65 4.32 38.56
N CYS A 380 23.67 3.54 39.00
CA CYS A 380 22.39 3.44 38.30
C CYS A 380 21.68 4.81 38.27
N SER A 381 21.24 5.25 37.09
CA SER A 381 20.53 6.53 36.93
C SER A 381 19.00 6.41 36.98
N ILE A 382 18.47 5.21 37.28
CA ILE A 382 17.04 4.95 37.41
C ILE A 382 16.78 4.47 38.86
N PRO A 383 16.26 5.35 39.74
CA PRO A 383 15.93 5.00 41.12
C PRO A 383 15.10 3.73 41.24
N GLY A 384 15.48 2.84 42.15
CA GLY A 384 14.80 1.56 42.39
C GLY A 384 15.30 0.39 41.53
N LEU A 385 16.15 0.65 40.54
CA LEU A 385 16.81 -0.39 39.72
C LEU A 385 18.29 -0.61 40.08
N GLU A 386 18.74 -0.14 41.25
CA GLU A 386 20.13 -0.29 41.65
C GLU A 386 20.55 -1.77 41.73
N GLY A 387 21.69 -2.10 41.13
CA GLY A 387 22.22 -3.47 41.10
C GLY A 387 21.47 -4.43 40.18
N ARG A 388 20.52 -3.95 39.37
CA ARG A 388 19.85 -4.74 38.33
C ARG A 388 20.56 -4.57 36.99
N HIS A 389 20.48 -5.61 36.16
CA HIS A 389 20.92 -5.57 34.77
C HIS A 389 19.82 -6.22 33.93
N LEU A 390 18.97 -5.38 33.35
CA LEU A 390 17.82 -5.82 32.56
C LEU A 390 18.23 -6.11 31.11
N GLU A 391 17.58 -7.08 30.48
CA GLU A 391 17.65 -7.25 29.03
C GLU A 391 16.88 -6.15 28.30
N PHE A 392 15.78 -5.66 28.89
CA PHE A 392 14.93 -4.62 28.33
C PHE A 392 14.39 -3.65 29.40
N LEU A 393 14.36 -2.35 29.07
CA LEU A 393 13.70 -1.33 29.87
C LEU A 393 12.94 -0.34 28.97
N GLY A 394 11.63 -0.21 29.15
CA GLY A 394 10.81 0.74 28.42
C GLY A 394 10.75 2.11 29.11
N LEU A 395 11.27 3.16 28.46
CA LEU A 395 11.33 4.54 28.99
C LEU A 395 10.74 5.60 28.05
N TYR A 396 10.10 5.17 26.96
CA TYR A 396 9.49 6.06 25.98
C TYR A 396 8.37 6.91 26.59
N GLY A 397 8.45 8.24 26.44
CA GLY A 397 7.50 9.21 26.99
C GLY A 397 7.42 9.20 28.52
N CYS A 398 8.44 8.69 29.21
CA CYS A 398 8.50 8.80 30.67
C CYS A 398 8.67 10.25 31.11
N ALA A 399 8.07 10.61 32.25
CA ALA A 399 8.30 11.91 32.85
C ALA A 399 9.80 12.14 33.14
N TYR A 400 10.19 13.41 33.19
CA TYR A 400 11.55 13.82 33.58
C TYR A 400 12.64 13.26 32.67
N SER A 401 12.34 13.14 31.37
CA SER A 401 13.29 12.77 30.33
C SER A 401 14.10 11.52 30.67
N ALA A 402 13.46 10.51 31.27
CA ALA A 402 14.17 9.39 31.89
C ALA A 402 15.06 8.59 30.91
N CYS A 403 14.65 8.53 29.64
CA CYS A 403 15.38 7.88 28.55
C CYS A 403 16.69 8.59 28.16
N ASN A 404 16.87 9.86 28.52
CA ASN A 404 18.08 10.67 28.27
C ASN A 404 19.20 10.45 29.30
N ARG A 405 18.94 9.65 30.36
CA ARG A 405 19.92 9.42 31.43
C ARG A 405 21.04 8.49 30.96
N LYS A 406 22.26 8.68 31.49
CA LYS A 406 23.47 7.98 30.99
C LYS A 406 23.56 6.51 31.40
N HIS A 407 23.43 6.23 32.69
CA HIS A 407 23.71 4.91 33.28
C HIS A 407 22.44 4.09 33.49
N ILE A 408 21.71 3.88 32.39
CA ILE A 408 20.47 3.10 32.38
C ILE A 408 20.81 1.61 32.51
N PRO A 409 20.26 0.87 33.49
CA PRO A 409 20.65 -0.50 33.81
C PRO A 409 20.02 -1.56 32.87
N ALA A 410 20.04 -1.34 31.56
CA ALA A 410 19.44 -2.24 30.58
C ALA A 410 20.21 -2.29 29.25
N LYS A 411 20.17 -3.45 28.56
CA LYS A 411 20.81 -3.60 27.23
C LYS A 411 20.01 -2.98 26.10
N ARG A 412 18.68 -3.10 26.15
CA ARG A 412 17.75 -2.54 25.16
C ARG A 412 16.84 -1.55 25.87
N VAL A 413 16.79 -0.32 25.37
CA VAL A 413 16.04 0.77 25.98
C VAL A 413 15.18 1.43 24.90
N THR A 414 13.85 1.48 25.09
CA THR A 414 13.00 2.32 24.24
C THR A 414 12.94 3.72 24.82
N GLY A 415 12.82 4.71 23.96
CA GLY A 415 12.89 6.12 24.34
C GLY A 415 12.98 7.01 23.12
N GLU A 416 12.89 8.31 23.36
CA GLU A 416 12.92 9.39 22.38
C GLU A 416 14.28 10.13 22.38
N ALA A 417 15.28 9.63 23.13
CA ALA A 417 16.57 10.29 23.28
C ALA A 417 17.48 10.20 22.04
N ASN A 418 17.31 9.16 21.21
CA ASN A 418 18.10 8.93 20.00
C ASN A 418 17.47 7.88 19.07
N SER A 419 17.98 7.81 17.84
CA SER A 419 17.45 6.92 16.80
C SER A 419 17.45 5.43 17.16
N ALA A 420 18.41 4.93 17.93
CA ALA A 420 18.41 3.53 18.35
C ALA A 420 17.25 3.22 19.32
N GLN A 421 16.95 4.14 20.24
CA GLN A 421 15.83 4.01 21.16
C GLN A 421 14.48 4.14 20.44
N THR A 422 14.34 5.10 19.52
CA THR A 422 13.09 5.35 18.77
C THR A 422 12.76 4.20 17.81
N VAL A 423 13.75 3.69 17.05
CA VAL A 423 13.56 2.52 16.18
C VAL A 423 13.12 1.31 17.00
N LEU A 424 13.72 1.10 18.17
CA LEU A 424 13.31 0.03 19.07
C LEU A 424 11.88 0.25 19.60
N ALA A 425 11.48 1.49 19.88
CA ALA A 425 10.12 1.82 20.33
C ALA A 425 9.09 1.44 19.26
N VAL A 426 9.32 1.80 17.99
CA VAL A 426 8.44 1.40 16.87
C VAL A 426 8.30 -0.13 16.76
N GLN A 427 9.39 -0.87 16.98
CA GLN A 427 9.36 -2.34 16.93
C GLN A 427 8.66 -2.99 18.12
N VAL A 428 8.77 -2.40 19.31
CA VAL A 428 8.22 -2.96 20.56
C VAL A 428 6.73 -2.63 20.70
N TYR A 429 6.32 -1.43 20.33
CA TYR A 429 4.96 -0.93 20.56
C TYR A 429 3.99 -1.20 19.41
N VAL A 430 4.29 -2.15 18.51
CA VAL A 430 3.36 -2.53 17.41
C VAL A 430 1.96 -2.90 17.94
N ASP A 431 1.84 -3.47 19.14
CA ASP A 431 0.54 -3.80 19.76
C ASP A 431 -0.04 -2.67 20.65
N ASN A 432 0.62 -1.51 20.74
CA ASN A 432 0.15 -0.32 21.47
C ASN A 432 0.06 0.88 20.51
N HIS A 433 -1.09 1.02 19.84
CA HIS A 433 -1.32 2.08 18.85
C HIS A 433 -1.01 3.50 19.36
N LEU A 434 -1.31 3.82 20.63
CA LEU A 434 -1.11 5.16 21.19
C LEU A 434 0.37 5.53 21.26
N ILE A 435 1.21 4.63 21.79
CA ILE A 435 2.66 4.85 21.85
C ILE A 435 3.29 4.75 20.44
N LEU A 436 2.80 3.82 19.62
CA LEU A 436 3.32 3.57 18.28
C LEU A 436 3.20 4.81 17.38
N ILE A 437 2.06 5.51 17.38
CA ILE A 437 1.86 6.71 16.57
C ILE A 437 2.93 7.75 16.91
N LYS A 438 3.16 8.02 18.20
CA LYS A 438 4.17 8.99 18.63
C LYS A 438 5.59 8.53 18.27
N ALA A 439 5.89 7.24 18.45
CA ALA A 439 7.20 6.67 18.08
C ALA A 439 7.45 6.73 16.57
N LEU A 440 6.43 6.54 15.74
CA LEU A 440 6.53 6.70 14.28
C LEU A 440 6.76 8.17 13.90
N ASN A 441 6.08 9.12 14.55
CA ASN A 441 6.29 10.54 14.32
C ASN A 441 7.71 10.98 14.73
N ASP A 442 8.22 10.52 15.87
CA ASP A 442 9.60 10.78 16.27
C ASP A 442 10.60 10.12 15.31
N LEU A 443 10.30 8.92 14.80
CA LEU A 443 11.15 8.23 13.81
C LEU A 443 11.15 8.98 12.47
N PHE A 444 9.99 9.46 12.03
CA PHE A 444 9.85 10.33 10.88
C PHE A 444 10.70 11.60 11.03
N ASN A 445 10.58 12.30 12.17
CA ASN A 445 11.39 13.49 12.47
C ASN A 445 12.90 13.18 12.48
N LEU A 446 13.30 12.01 12.97
CA LEU A 446 14.69 11.58 12.90
C LEU A 446 15.17 11.33 11.48
N PHE A 447 14.33 10.82 10.58
CA PHE A 447 14.68 10.68 9.16
C PHE A 447 14.84 12.04 8.47
N ARG A 448 14.04 13.02 8.88
CA ARG A 448 14.08 14.39 8.36
C ARG A 448 15.30 15.17 8.84
N TYR A 449 15.61 15.13 10.14
CA TYR A 449 16.59 16.03 10.76
C TYR A 449 17.86 15.38 11.30
N ALA A 450 17.95 14.05 11.32
CA ALA A 450 19.05 13.34 11.97
C ALA A 450 19.51 12.11 11.18
N THR A 451 20.58 11.47 11.66
CA THR A 451 21.06 10.21 11.08
C THR A 451 20.43 9.02 11.81
N VAL A 452 19.71 8.18 11.05
CA VAL A 452 19.22 6.89 11.54
C VAL A 452 20.27 5.81 11.25
N ALA A 453 20.96 5.31 12.28
CA ALA A 453 22.06 4.37 12.08
C ALA A 453 21.63 3.02 11.46
N ASN A 454 20.40 2.56 11.74
CA ASN A 454 19.92 1.25 11.30
C ASN A 454 18.63 1.34 10.46
N HIS A 455 18.79 1.80 9.23
CA HIS A 455 17.70 1.97 8.26
C HIS A 455 16.88 0.70 8.02
N ARG A 456 17.53 -0.48 8.03
CA ARG A 456 16.83 -1.74 7.82
C ARG A 456 15.85 -2.04 8.95
N LEU A 457 16.28 -1.92 10.20
CA LEU A 457 15.39 -2.16 11.35
C LEU A 457 14.26 -1.13 11.43
N ALA A 458 14.55 0.12 11.07
CA ALA A 458 13.54 1.18 10.96
C ALA A 458 12.51 0.84 9.89
N LEU A 459 12.94 0.45 8.68
CA LEU A 459 12.06 0.02 7.58
C LEU A 459 11.22 -1.19 7.99
N GLU A 460 11.81 -2.24 8.55
CA GLU A 460 11.08 -3.41 9.03
C GLU A 460 10.04 -3.04 10.10
N GLY A 461 10.36 -2.09 10.99
CA GLY A 461 9.42 -1.55 11.98
C GLY A 461 8.26 -0.77 11.38
N VAL A 462 8.54 0.16 10.45
CA VAL A 462 7.53 0.96 9.75
C VAL A 462 6.59 0.06 8.94
N LEU A 463 7.12 -0.89 8.16
CA LEU A 463 6.31 -1.84 7.40
C LEU A 463 5.44 -2.71 8.31
N ALA A 464 5.97 -3.17 9.45
CA ALA A 464 5.21 -3.94 10.42
C ALA A 464 4.06 -3.12 11.03
N ALA A 465 4.31 -1.86 11.38
CA ALA A 465 3.30 -0.94 11.91
C ALA A 465 2.18 -0.69 10.91
N MET A 466 2.52 -0.30 9.67
CA MET A 466 1.53 -0.06 8.61
C MET A 466 0.71 -1.31 8.30
N LYS A 467 1.35 -2.50 8.29
CA LYS A 467 0.64 -3.77 8.09
C LYS A 467 -0.32 -4.11 9.23
N ALA A 468 0.02 -3.74 10.47
CA ALA A 468 -0.80 -4.02 11.64
C ALA A 468 -2.05 -3.13 11.72
N TYR A 469 -1.99 -1.90 11.21
CA TYR A 469 -3.08 -0.91 11.31
C TYR A 469 -3.49 -0.33 9.94
N PRO A 470 -3.99 -1.14 9.00
CA PRO A 470 -4.34 -0.68 7.66
C PRO A 470 -5.42 0.43 7.64
N LYS A 471 -6.29 0.47 8.66
CA LYS A 471 -7.41 1.42 8.77
C LYS A 471 -7.10 2.70 9.58
N ASP A 472 -5.94 2.77 10.22
CA ASP A 472 -5.56 3.91 11.06
C ASP A 472 -4.82 4.94 10.19
N SER A 473 -5.46 6.06 9.88
CA SER A 473 -4.88 7.07 9.00
C SER A 473 -3.60 7.67 9.57
N SER A 474 -3.54 7.94 10.89
CA SER A 474 -2.34 8.51 11.53
C SER A 474 -1.12 7.60 11.39
N ILE A 475 -1.30 6.29 11.58
CA ILE A 475 -0.21 5.32 11.39
C ILE A 475 0.19 5.21 9.91
N GLN A 476 -0.78 5.18 8.99
CA GLN A 476 -0.48 5.09 7.56
C GLN A 476 0.23 6.36 7.05
N ILE A 477 -0.16 7.54 7.52
CA ILE A 477 0.47 8.83 7.17
C ILE A 477 1.90 8.87 7.71
N ALA A 478 2.11 8.66 9.01
CA ALA A 478 3.44 8.69 9.62
C ALA A 478 4.37 7.62 9.02
N GLY A 479 3.82 6.42 8.78
CA GLY A 479 4.54 5.32 8.15
C GLY A 479 4.93 5.64 6.70
N SER A 480 4.00 6.09 5.87
CA SER A 480 4.27 6.46 4.47
C SER A 480 5.26 7.62 4.36
N ALA A 481 5.18 8.60 5.26
CA ALA A 481 6.15 9.70 5.33
C ALA A 481 7.56 9.19 5.68
N SER A 482 7.67 8.22 6.61
CA SER A 482 8.95 7.57 6.91
C SER A 482 9.48 6.76 5.72
N LEU A 483 8.60 6.07 4.98
CA LEU A 483 8.98 5.30 3.78
C LEU A 483 9.51 6.19 2.67
N PHE A 484 8.94 7.39 2.50
CA PHE A 484 9.44 8.39 1.56
C PHE A 484 10.91 8.73 1.83
N TYR A 485 11.27 9.14 3.05
CA TYR A 485 12.66 9.45 3.40
C TYR A 485 13.59 8.24 3.28
N ILE A 486 13.10 7.04 3.57
CA ILE A 486 13.87 5.80 3.38
C ILE A 486 14.15 5.55 1.89
N ALA A 487 13.17 5.76 1.00
CA ALA A 487 13.31 5.56 -0.44
C ALA A 487 14.18 6.65 -1.09
N LYS A 488 14.06 7.90 -0.61
CA LYS A 488 14.86 9.05 -1.05
C LYS A 488 16.32 8.98 -0.57
N GLY A 489 16.55 8.57 0.67
CA GLY A 489 17.82 8.74 1.37
C GLY A 489 19.03 7.98 0.80
N GLU A 490 20.24 8.39 1.20
CA GLU A 490 21.54 7.85 0.75
C GLU A 490 21.70 6.34 0.99
N HIS A 491 20.90 5.79 1.91
CA HIS A 491 20.91 4.39 2.29
C HIS A 491 19.96 3.51 1.45
N LYS A 492 19.32 4.03 0.39
CA LYS A 492 18.41 3.27 -0.49
C LYS A 492 19.03 2.01 -1.10
N GLN A 493 20.35 1.99 -1.27
CA GLN A 493 21.13 0.83 -1.71
C GLN A 493 21.04 -0.39 -0.78
N TYR A 494 20.70 -0.20 0.50
CA TYR A 494 20.54 -1.29 1.48
C TYR A 494 19.12 -1.89 1.49
N ILE A 495 18.19 -1.32 0.71
CA ILE A 495 16.83 -1.82 0.55
C ILE A 495 16.85 -2.99 -0.44
N THR A 496 16.55 -4.19 0.05
CA THR A 496 16.46 -5.38 -0.79
C THR A 496 15.25 -5.32 -1.71
N TYR A 497 15.28 -6.08 -2.80
CA TYR A 497 14.11 -6.24 -3.69
C TYR A 497 12.84 -6.66 -2.91
N GLN A 498 12.98 -7.53 -1.90
CA GLN A 498 11.84 -7.97 -1.09
C GLN A 498 11.26 -6.79 -0.28
N HIS A 499 12.11 -5.96 0.32
CA HIS A 499 11.66 -4.77 1.04
C HIS A 499 10.94 -3.79 0.10
N LYS A 500 11.46 -3.55 -1.12
CA LYS A 500 10.77 -2.71 -2.11
C LYS A 500 9.40 -3.25 -2.46
N ARG A 501 9.29 -4.57 -2.67
CA ARG A 501 8.02 -5.24 -2.94
C ARG A 501 7.02 -5.09 -1.79
N ASP A 502 7.46 -5.27 -0.55
CA ASP A 502 6.61 -5.15 0.64
C ASP A 502 6.15 -3.69 0.83
N LEU A 503 7.07 -2.74 0.65
CA LEU A 503 6.81 -1.29 0.65
C LEU A 503 5.76 -0.93 -0.39
N VAL A 504 5.96 -1.29 -1.66
CA VAL A 504 5.02 -0.95 -2.76
C VAL A 504 3.65 -1.57 -2.51
N ASN A 505 3.57 -2.82 -2.06
CA ASN A 505 2.27 -3.44 -1.74
C ASN A 505 1.55 -2.74 -0.60
N LEU A 506 2.25 -2.32 0.45
CA LEU A 506 1.66 -1.59 1.57
C LEU A 506 1.20 -0.21 1.15
N LEU A 507 2.02 0.56 0.40
CA LEU A 507 1.61 1.86 -0.13
C LEU A 507 0.37 1.74 -1.02
N LEU A 508 0.32 0.79 -1.95
CA LEU A 508 -0.86 0.59 -2.81
C LEU A 508 -2.10 0.19 -2.01
N SER A 509 -1.93 -0.51 -0.89
CA SER A 509 -3.05 -0.89 -0.02
C SER A 509 -3.54 0.30 0.79
N ALA A 510 -2.61 1.12 1.29
CA ALA A 510 -2.91 2.34 2.02
C ALA A 510 -3.56 3.41 1.11
N MET A 511 -3.06 3.59 -0.12
CA MET A 511 -3.68 4.47 -1.13
C MET A 511 -5.11 4.05 -1.49
N TYR A 512 -5.40 2.75 -1.43
CA TYR A 512 -6.76 2.24 -1.68
C TYR A 512 -7.68 2.51 -0.50
N GLU A 513 -7.26 2.15 0.72
CA GLU A 513 -8.08 2.31 1.93
C GLU A 513 -8.31 3.79 2.28
N HIS A 514 -7.28 4.64 2.07
CA HIS A 514 -7.28 6.06 2.42
C HIS A 514 -7.27 6.94 1.17
N CYS A 515 -8.01 6.56 0.12
CA CYS A 515 -8.01 7.25 -1.17
C CYS A 515 -8.49 8.72 -1.11
N PHE A 516 -9.13 9.14 -0.02
CA PHE A 516 -9.55 10.54 0.19
C PHE A 516 -8.58 11.36 1.03
N ASP A 517 -7.55 10.74 1.62
CA ASP A 517 -6.55 11.41 2.46
C ASP A 517 -5.42 11.96 1.59
N GLN A 518 -5.35 13.28 1.47
CA GLN A 518 -4.41 13.95 0.56
C GLN A 518 -2.96 13.72 0.97
N THR A 519 -2.65 13.73 2.26
CA THR A 519 -1.29 13.50 2.78
C THR A 519 -0.84 12.08 2.50
N MET A 520 -1.71 11.08 2.70
CA MET A 520 -1.40 9.69 2.36
C MET A 520 -1.14 9.50 0.86
N MET A 521 -1.98 10.09 0.01
CA MET A 521 -1.82 10.00 -1.45
C MET A 521 -0.54 10.70 -1.92
N ARG A 522 -0.23 11.88 -1.37
CA ARG A 522 1.01 12.62 -1.61
C ARG A 522 2.23 11.77 -1.24
N ASN A 523 2.33 11.31 0.00
CA ASN A 523 3.46 10.51 0.49
C ASN A 523 3.68 9.24 -0.33
N ALA A 524 2.60 8.55 -0.71
CA ALA A 524 2.71 7.34 -1.51
C ALA A 524 3.23 7.63 -2.92
N CYS A 525 2.68 8.62 -3.62
CA CYS A 525 3.13 9.00 -4.96
C CYS A 525 4.59 9.48 -4.94
N LEU A 526 4.98 10.30 -3.96
CA LEU A 526 6.36 10.75 -3.77
C LEU A 526 7.30 9.57 -3.56
N THR A 527 6.93 8.63 -2.68
CA THR A 527 7.75 7.43 -2.44
C THR A 527 7.91 6.60 -3.72
N LEU A 528 6.86 6.48 -4.54
CA LEU A 528 6.91 5.73 -5.81
C LEU A 528 7.82 6.40 -6.85
N CYS A 529 7.88 7.74 -6.90
CA CYS A 529 8.79 8.47 -7.79
C CYS A 529 10.27 8.16 -7.51
N HIS A 530 10.63 7.82 -6.26
CA HIS A 530 12.01 7.46 -5.89
C HIS A 530 12.39 6.01 -6.16
N LEU A 531 11.47 5.20 -6.68
CA LEU A 531 11.75 3.82 -7.08
C LEU A 531 12.20 3.75 -8.54
N SER A 532 12.92 2.70 -8.90
CA SER A 532 13.34 2.47 -10.29
C SER A 532 12.14 1.97 -11.10
N LEU A 533 11.36 2.89 -11.65
CA LEU A 533 10.18 2.58 -12.47
C LEU A 533 10.57 2.24 -13.92
N PRO A 534 9.87 1.28 -14.57
CA PRO A 534 8.82 0.42 -14.03
C PRO A 534 9.39 -0.82 -13.32
N GLY A 535 10.71 -1.04 -13.36
CA GLY A 535 11.38 -2.27 -12.91
C GLY A 535 10.97 -2.73 -11.50
N ASP A 536 10.91 -1.81 -10.54
CA ASP A 536 10.53 -2.09 -9.15
C ASP A 536 9.03 -2.37 -8.95
N VAL A 537 8.17 -2.06 -9.93
CA VAL A 537 6.70 -2.16 -9.82
C VAL A 537 6.06 -3.11 -10.83
N MET A 538 6.83 -3.73 -11.73
CA MET A 538 6.30 -4.65 -12.75
C MET A 538 5.44 -5.78 -12.16
N PHE A 539 5.77 -6.26 -10.95
CA PHE A 539 5.01 -7.33 -10.29
C PHE A 539 3.56 -6.94 -9.94
N CYS A 540 3.25 -5.64 -9.88
CA CYS A 540 1.94 -5.08 -9.56
C CYS A 540 1.53 -3.96 -10.55
N TYR A 541 2.06 -3.99 -11.77
CA TYR A 541 1.87 -2.92 -12.77
C TYR A 541 0.39 -2.56 -12.99
N GLU A 542 -0.46 -3.56 -13.23
CA GLU A 542 -1.90 -3.34 -13.45
C GLU A 542 -2.57 -2.66 -12.25
N ARG A 543 -2.24 -3.10 -11.03
CA ARG A 543 -2.80 -2.55 -9.78
C ARG A 543 -2.39 -1.10 -9.60
N LEU A 544 -1.11 -0.78 -9.82
CA LEU A 544 -0.59 0.58 -9.74
C LEU A 544 -1.28 1.49 -10.76
N VAL A 545 -1.37 1.08 -12.04
CA VAL A 545 -2.04 1.87 -13.08
C VAL A 545 -3.52 2.09 -12.75
N LYS A 546 -4.25 1.06 -12.29
CA LYS A 546 -5.64 1.21 -11.82
C LYS A 546 -5.75 2.25 -10.71
N GLN A 547 -4.88 2.19 -9.70
CA GLN A 547 -4.90 3.10 -8.57
C GLN A 547 -4.60 4.55 -8.98
N LEU A 548 -3.58 4.76 -9.82
CA LEU A 548 -3.25 6.09 -10.36
C LEU A 548 -4.39 6.66 -11.19
N LEU A 549 -5.01 5.85 -12.05
CA LEU A 549 -6.15 6.30 -12.86
C LEU A 549 -7.37 6.64 -12.01
N GLU A 550 -7.64 5.89 -10.94
CA GLU A 550 -8.74 6.19 -10.02
C GLU A 550 -8.45 7.48 -9.24
N MET A 551 -7.21 7.64 -8.75
CA MET A 551 -6.75 8.86 -8.11
C MET A 551 -7.02 10.09 -8.98
N LEU A 552 -6.68 10.05 -10.27
CA LEU A 552 -6.86 11.18 -11.21
C LEU A 552 -8.31 11.53 -11.52
N LYS A 553 -9.28 10.68 -11.19
CA LYS A 553 -10.71 10.99 -11.35
C LYS A 553 -11.27 11.81 -10.19
N TYR A 554 -10.64 11.76 -9.01
CA TYR A 554 -11.09 12.52 -7.87
C TYR A 554 -10.73 14.00 -8.03
N ASP A 555 -11.65 14.87 -7.63
CA ASP A 555 -11.41 16.31 -7.59
C ASP A 555 -10.71 16.66 -6.27
N TYR A 556 -9.43 16.31 -6.16
CA TYR A 556 -8.62 16.83 -5.07
C TYR A 556 -8.54 18.35 -5.22
N ARG A 557 -8.65 19.06 -4.10
CA ARG A 557 -8.37 20.52 -4.07
C ARG A 557 -6.90 20.82 -4.35
N ASP A 558 -6.06 19.79 -4.29
CA ASP A 558 -4.61 19.86 -4.44
C ASP A 558 -4.20 19.41 -5.86
N GLU A 559 -3.76 20.37 -6.66
CA GLU A 559 -3.27 20.13 -8.02
C GLU A 559 -1.94 19.35 -8.05
N PHE A 560 -1.18 19.38 -6.96
CA PHE A 560 0.11 18.68 -6.84
C PHE A 560 -0.07 17.16 -6.93
N ILE A 561 -1.08 16.60 -6.27
CA ILE A 561 -1.39 15.16 -6.32
C ILE A 561 -1.78 14.74 -7.75
N HIS A 562 -2.51 15.57 -8.49
CA HIS A 562 -2.83 15.31 -9.91
C HIS A 562 -1.58 15.33 -10.77
N ARG A 563 -0.66 16.28 -10.53
CA ARG A 563 0.63 16.36 -11.23
C ARG A 563 1.46 15.10 -11.01
N LEU A 564 1.65 14.67 -9.77
CA LEU A 564 2.37 13.43 -9.43
C LEU A 564 1.74 12.19 -10.09
N GLY A 565 0.41 12.10 -10.06
CA GLY A 565 -0.30 10.97 -10.66
C GLY A 565 -0.14 10.84 -12.16
N ILE A 566 -0.24 11.96 -12.87
CA ILE A 566 -0.07 12.01 -14.33
C ILE A 566 1.39 11.77 -14.68
N PHE A 567 2.34 12.32 -13.92
CA PHE A 567 3.76 12.07 -14.10
C PHE A 567 4.11 10.58 -13.96
N LEU A 568 3.73 9.95 -12.85
CA LEU A 568 3.94 8.51 -12.63
C LEU A 568 3.33 7.68 -13.76
N LEU A 569 2.12 8.03 -14.20
CA LEU A 569 1.47 7.34 -15.32
C LEU A 569 2.23 7.53 -16.64
N ASN A 570 2.75 8.73 -16.91
CA ASN A 570 3.57 9.02 -18.08
C ASN A 570 4.87 8.20 -18.07
N CYS A 571 5.57 8.14 -16.95
CA CYS A 571 6.79 7.33 -16.77
C CYS A 571 6.50 5.85 -17.04
N LEU A 572 5.40 5.32 -16.47
CA LEU A 572 4.99 3.93 -16.68
C LEU A 572 4.58 3.65 -18.14
N ALA A 573 3.98 4.61 -18.84
CA ALA A 573 3.59 4.46 -20.24
C ALA A 573 4.78 4.57 -21.19
N CYS A 574 5.77 5.40 -20.85
CA CYS A 574 6.98 5.58 -21.64
C CYS A 574 7.86 4.31 -21.62
N GLN A 575 7.97 3.59 -20.50
CA GLN A 575 8.97 2.52 -20.40
C GLN A 575 8.48 1.11 -20.78
N VAL A 576 7.20 0.95 -21.09
CA VAL A 576 6.60 -0.34 -21.47
C VAL A 576 6.28 -0.42 -22.96
N ASP A 577 6.01 -1.61 -23.49
CA ASP A 577 5.62 -1.84 -24.88
C ASP A 577 4.44 -2.84 -24.99
N GLY A 578 4.01 -3.11 -26.22
CA GLY A 578 3.07 -4.18 -26.56
C GLY A 578 1.82 -4.28 -25.66
N LYS A 579 1.76 -5.36 -24.86
CA LYS A 579 0.55 -5.72 -24.09
C LYS A 579 0.30 -4.77 -22.94
N GLU A 580 1.34 -4.25 -22.32
CA GLU A 580 1.29 -3.34 -21.19
C GLU A 580 0.71 -1.98 -21.63
N LYS A 581 1.12 -1.43 -22.78
CA LYS A 581 0.50 -0.22 -23.35
C LYS A 581 -0.98 -0.42 -23.71
N GLU A 582 -1.31 -1.57 -24.31
CA GLU A 582 -2.71 -1.93 -24.54
C GLU A 582 -3.50 -2.02 -23.23
N LEU A 583 -2.91 -2.57 -22.18
CA LEU A 583 -3.52 -2.68 -20.86
C LEU A 583 -3.79 -1.29 -20.27
N VAL A 584 -2.82 -0.38 -20.26
CA VAL A 584 -3.00 1.01 -19.79
C VAL A 584 -4.17 1.68 -20.50
N GLY A 585 -4.26 1.51 -21.83
CA GLY A 585 -5.39 1.97 -22.61
C GLY A 585 -6.72 1.28 -22.24
N LYS A 586 -6.72 -0.04 -22.01
CA LYS A 586 -7.92 -0.81 -21.59
C LYS A 586 -8.43 -0.38 -20.21
N LEU A 587 -7.55 0.03 -19.31
CA LEU A 587 -7.89 0.53 -17.97
C LEU A 587 -8.49 1.94 -17.97
N GLY A 588 -8.47 2.64 -19.12
CA GLY A 588 -9.13 3.92 -19.31
C GLY A 588 -8.21 5.14 -19.31
N ALA A 589 -6.89 4.96 -19.46
CA ALA A 589 -5.94 6.07 -19.47
C ALA A 589 -6.25 7.12 -20.55
N VAL A 590 -6.65 6.69 -21.76
CA VAL A 590 -6.99 7.61 -22.85
C VAL A 590 -8.16 8.52 -22.46
N GLU A 591 -9.24 7.92 -21.94
CA GLU A 591 -10.41 8.67 -21.49
C GLU A 591 -10.09 9.63 -20.35
N THR A 592 -9.31 9.19 -19.36
CA THR A 592 -8.91 10.01 -18.20
C THR A 592 -8.08 11.23 -18.64
N MET A 593 -7.07 11.05 -19.49
CA MET A 593 -6.26 12.17 -19.99
C MET A 593 -7.11 13.17 -20.81
N LEU A 594 -8.00 12.68 -21.68
CA LEU A 594 -8.89 13.56 -22.45
C LEU A 594 -9.83 14.37 -21.55
N GLN A 595 -10.31 13.79 -20.43
CA GLN A 595 -11.11 14.51 -19.45
C GLN A 595 -10.31 15.61 -18.75
N ILE A 596 -9.05 15.33 -18.37
CA ILE A 596 -8.14 16.32 -17.77
C ILE A 596 -7.87 17.46 -18.74
N ILE A 597 -7.51 17.16 -19.99
CA ILE A 597 -7.29 18.14 -21.05
C ILE A 597 -8.55 19.00 -21.25
N ALA A 598 -9.73 18.38 -21.34
CA ALA A 598 -10.99 19.11 -21.49
C ALA A 598 -11.28 20.03 -20.29
N ARG A 599 -10.92 19.62 -19.07
CA ARG A 599 -11.05 20.43 -17.86
C ARG A 599 -10.12 21.63 -17.89
N LYS A 600 -8.82 21.43 -18.10
CA LYS A 600 -7.81 22.51 -18.18
C LYS A 600 -8.11 23.49 -19.32
N LEU A 601 -8.55 22.98 -20.47
CA LEU A 601 -9.03 23.80 -21.59
C LEU A 601 -10.24 24.68 -21.21
N ARG A 602 -11.21 24.18 -20.43
CA ARG A 602 -12.34 25.01 -19.94
C ARG A 602 -11.88 26.07 -18.94
N GLY A 603 -10.93 25.73 -18.06
CA GLY A 603 -10.32 26.66 -17.11
C GLY A 603 -9.47 27.75 -17.78
N SER A 604 -8.92 27.46 -18.97
CA SER A 604 -7.87 28.26 -19.62
C SER A 604 -6.49 28.10 -18.99
N ASP A 605 -6.27 26.94 -18.36
CA ASP A 605 -5.04 26.61 -17.65
C ASP A 605 -4.11 25.85 -18.60
N CYS A 606 -2.93 26.40 -18.85
CA CYS A 606 -1.89 25.80 -19.69
C CYS A 606 -0.63 25.63 -18.86
N ASP A 607 -0.67 24.62 -18.00
CA ASP A 607 0.35 24.20 -17.05
C ASP A 607 0.96 22.85 -17.46
N ASP A 608 1.96 22.41 -16.72
CA ASP A 608 2.71 21.19 -17.00
C ASP A 608 1.80 19.96 -16.91
N VAL A 609 0.72 20.02 -16.11
CA VAL A 609 -0.31 18.97 -16.06
C VAL A 609 -0.95 18.77 -17.44
N LEU A 610 -1.29 19.85 -18.14
CA LEU A 610 -1.81 19.77 -19.51
C LEU A 610 -0.76 19.17 -20.46
N GLU A 611 0.49 19.60 -20.34
CA GLU A 611 1.59 19.17 -21.21
C GLU A 611 1.91 17.68 -21.03
N VAL A 612 2.05 17.22 -19.78
CA VAL A 612 2.28 15.81 -19.44
C VAL A 612 1.07 14.94 -19.76
N ALA A 613 -0.17 15.46 -19.69
CA ALA A 613 -1.35 14.70 -20.14
C ALA A 613 -1.31 14.42 -21.65
N TRP A 614 -0.86 15.37 -22.46
CA TRP A 614 -0.63 15.15 -23.89
C TRP A 614 0.56 14.22 -24.16
N SER A 615 1.65 14.36 -23.40
CA SER A 615 2.80 13.44 -23.44
C SER A 615 2.39 11.99 -23.10
N THR A 616 1.55 11.82 -22.08
CA THR A 616 1.00 10.52 -21.68
C THR A 616 0.17 9.91 -22.79
N LEU A 617 -0.69 10.69 -23.45
CA LEU A 617 -1.45 10.21 -24.59
C LEU A 617 -0.55 9.86 -25.78
N TRP A 618 0.51 10.63 -26.03
CA TRP A 618 1.50 10.32 -27.06
C TRP A 618 2.15 8.95 -26.79
N ASN A 619 2.61 8.71 -25.56
CA ASN A 619 3.22 7.44 -25.14
C ASN A 619 2.25 6.24 -25.20
N VAL A 620 1.00 6.42 -24.75
CA VAL A 620 -0.02 5.35 -24.74
C VAL A 620 -0.55 5.02 -26.14
N THR A 621 -0.45 5.94 -27.11
CA THR A 621 -0.89 5.70 -28.49
C THR A 621 0.21 5.13 -29.38
N ASP A 622 1.48 5.30 -29.01
CA ASP A 622 2.63 4.78 -29.74
C ASP A 622 2.56 3.26 -29.90
N GLU A 623 2.70 2.80 -31.15
CA GLU A 623 2.55 1.40 -31.59
C GLU A 623 1.24 0.71 -31.14
N THR A 624 0.19 1.47 -30.81
CA THR A 624 -1.03 0.91 -30.20
C THR A 624 -2.31 1.34 -30.96
N PRO A 625 -2.67 0.69 -32.09
CA PRO A 625 -3.80 1.10 -32.94
C PRO A 625 -5.15 1.22 -32.22
N THR A 626 -5.40 0.37 -31.22
CA THR A 626 -6.64 0.43 -30.42
C THR A 626 -6.72 1.71 -29.59
N ASN A 627 -5.59 2.21 -29.07
CA ASN A 627 -5.55 3.44 -28.28
C ASN A 627 -5.66 4.66 -29.19
N CYS A 628 -5.04 4.65 -30.37
CA CYS A 628 -5.26 5.67 -31.42
C CYS A 628 -6.75 5.77 -31.80
N GLN A 629 -7.42 4.62 -32.01
CA GLN A 629 -8.84 4.58 -32.32
C GLN A 629 -9.69 5.13 -31.16
N LYS A 630 -9.34 4.81 -29.90
CA LYS A 630 -10.02 5.37 -28.71
C LYS A 630 -9.94 6.89 -28.68
N PHE A 631 -8.74 7.46 -28.84
CA PHE A 631 -8.52 8.90 -28.88
C PHE A 631 -9.47 9.60 -29.88
N LEU A 632 -9.52 9.10 -31.11
CA LEU A 632 -10.42 9.64 -32.15
C LEU A 632 -11.89 9.51 -31.76
N SER A 633 -12.30 8.32 -31.28
CA SER A 633 -13.70 8.03 -30.95
C SER A 633 -14.24 8.84 -29.76
N LYS A 634 -13.34 9.31 -28.89
CA LYS A 634 -13.67 10.06 -27.67
C LYS A 634 -13.53 11.58 -27.84
N GLY A 635 -13.38 12.05 -29.08
CA GLY A 635 -13.34 13.47 -29.40
C GLY A 635 -11.97 14.12 -29.24
N GLY A 636 -10.89 13.35 -29.31
CA GLY A 636 -9.53 13.85 -29.16
C GLY A 636 -9.13 14.91 -30.19
N MET A 637 -9.62 14.81 -31.44
CA MET A 637 -9.34 15.82 -32.48
C MET A 637 -9.97 17.18 -32.18
N GLN A 638 -11.17 17.21 -31.57
CA GLN A 638 -11.81 18.46 -31.16
C GLN A 638 -11.00 19.15 -30.08
N LEU A 639 -10.46 18.38 -29.12
CA LEU A 639 -9.57 18.90 -28.08
C LEU A 639 -8.25 19.38 -28.67
N PHE A 640 -7.65 18.64 -29.62
CA PHE A 640 -6.44 19.05 -30.33
C PHE A 640 -6.62 20.42 -31.00
N VAL A 641 -7.68 20.61 -31.79
CA VAL A 641 -7.94 21.89 -32.46
C VAL A 641 -8.19 23.01 -31.45
N SER A 642 -8.96 22.73 -30.39
CA SER A 642 -9.28 23.74 -29.38
C SER A 642 -8.06 24.16 -28.57
N CYS A 643 -7.17 23.22 -28.21
CA CYS A 643 -5.90 23.52 -27.55
C CYS A 643 -4.99 24.36 -28.46
N LEU A 644 -4.86 23.99 -29.74
CA LEU A 644 -4.04 24.72 -30.70
C LEU A 644 -4.50 26.18 -30.87
N GLN A 645 -5.82 26.40 -30.95
CA GLN A 645 -6.40 27.74 -31.09
C GLN A 645 -6.30 28.58 -29.82
N LYS A 646 -6.34 27.94 -28.65
CA LYS A 646 -6.39 28.62 -27.36
C LYS A 646 -5.00 28.94 -26.79
N PHE A 647 -4.05 28.02 -26.96
CA PHE A 647 -2.73 28.06 -26.33
C PHE A 647 -1.63 28.28 -27.37
N GLU A 648 -1.66 29.43 -28.03
CA GLU A 648 -0.61 29.82 -28.97
C GLU A 648 0.72 30.12 -28.25
N GLY A 649 1.84 29.78 -28.88
CA GLY A 649 3.17 30.09 -28.34
C GLY A 649 3.69 29.13 -27.26
N LYS A 650 3.09 27.94 -27.14
CA LYS A 650 3.52 26.86 -26.24
C LYS A 650 4.20 25.72 -27.03
N PRO A 651 5.54 25.75 -27.18
CA PRO A 651 6.26 24.84 -28.07
C PRO A 651 6.17 23.37 -27.66
N GLU A 652 6.39 23.04 -26.39
CA GLU A 652 6.42 21.67 -25.87
C GLU A 652 5.04 21.01 -25.90
N LEU A 653 4.00 21.69 -25.42
CA LEU A 653 2.61 21.28 -25.61
C LEU A 653 2.31 20.94 -27.08
N LEU A 654 2.69 21.83 -28.00
CA LEU A 654 2.43 21.62 -29.43
C LEU A 654 3.25 20.45 -29.99
N ARG A 655 4.49 20.25 -29.55
CA ARG A 655 5.31 19.08 -29.88
C ARG A 655 4.61 17.81 -29.44
N ASN A 656 4.19 17.71 -28.17
CA ASN A 656 3.51 16.53 -27.62
C ASN A 656 2.21 16.20 -28.38
N MET A 657 1.40 17.23 -28.66
CA MET A 657 0.18 17.12 -29.46
C MET A 657 0.47 16.59 -30.88
N MET A 658 1.55 17.07 -31.51
CA MET A 658 1.94 16.67 -32.87
C MET A 658 2.57 15.28 -32.93
N GLY A 659 3.34 14.87 -31.92
CA GLY A 659 3.86 13.51 -31.80
C GLY A 659 2.74 12.47 -31.79
N LEU A 660 1.69 12.73 -31.00
CA LEU A 660 0.48 11.89 -30.98
C LEU A 660 -0.19 11.79 -32.37
N MET A 661 -0.30 12.90 -33.10
CA MET A 661 -0.86 12.89 -34.46
C MET A 661 -0.04 11.99 -35.41
N GLY A 662 1.28 11.99 -35.25
CA GLY A 662 2.18 11.06 -35.95
C GLY A 662 1.76 9.61 -35.75
N ASN A 663 1.61 9.18 -34.49
CA ASN A 663 1.20 7.81 -34.15
C ASN A 663 -0.16 7.42 -34.75
N ILE A 664 -1.13 8.34 -34.81
CA ILE A 664 -2.42 8.08 -35.44
C ILE A 664 -2.26 7.91 -36.96
N ALA A 665 -1.45 8.76 -37.59
CA ALA A 665 -1.23 8.73 -39.04
C ALA A 665 -0.51 7.45 -39.49
N GLU A 666 0.29 6.82 -38.64
CA GLU A 666 0.92 5.54 -38.92
C GLU A 666 -0.07 4.38 -39.06
N VAL A 667 -1.28 4.51 -38.50
CA VAL A 667 -2.34 3.49 -38.55
C VAL A 667 -3.21 3.65 -39.80
N ASP A 668 -2.99 2.78 -40.80
CA ASP A 668 -3.68 2.80 -42.11
C ASP A 668 -5.20 3.00 -42.00
N ALA A 669 -5.87 2.26 -41.11
CA ALA A 669 -7.33 2.29 -40.97
C ALA A 669 -7.88 3.63 -40.41
N LEU A 670 -7.03 4.45 -39.78
CA LEU A 670 -7.41 5.69 -39.11
C LEU A 670 -7.10 6.94 -39.95
N ARG A 671 -6.27 6.85 -40.99
CA ARG A 671 -5.90 8.00 -41.84
C ARG A 671 -7.10 8.73 -42.43
N ARG A 672 -8.15 7.99 -42.80
CA ARG A 672 -9.42 8.58 -43.28
C ARG A 672 -10.08 9.53 -42.27
N ASN A 673 -9.86 9.34 -40.98
CA ASN A 673 -10.37 10.21 -39.93
C ASN A 673 -9.57 11.51 -39.81
N LEU A 674 -8.32 11.52 -40.28
CA LEU A 674 -7.48 12.71 -40.38
C LEU A 674 -7.66 13.46 -41.71
N MET A 675 -8.23 12.80 -42.75
CA MET A 675 -8.55 13.39 -44.06
C MET A 675 -9.78 14.31 -43.97
N VAL A 676 -9.70 15.31 -43.10
CA VAL A 676 -10.70 16.37 -42.89
C VAL A 676 -10.04 17.69 -43.23
N GLU A 677 -10.72 18.53 -44.00
CA GLU A 677 -10.14 19.73 -44.60
C GLU A 677 -9.52 20.69 -43.57
N GLU A 678 -10.19 20.88 -42.43
CA GLU A 678 -9.68 21.69 -41.32
C GLU A 678 -8.35 21.14 -40.78
N TYR A 679 -8.26 19.83 -40.55
CA TYR A 679 -7.08 19.20 -39.95
C TYR A 679 -5.89 19.20 -40.91
N VAL A 680 -6.11 18.87 -42.18
CA VAL A 680 -5.03 18.86 -43.18
C VAL A 680 -4.52 20.28 -43.46
N LYS A 681 -5.38 21.30 -43.41
CA LYS A 681 -4.95 22.71 -43.46
C LYS A 681 -4.06 23.08 -42.28
N ILE A 682 -4.42 22.66 -41.07
CA ILE A 682 -3.59 22.84 -39.87
C ILE A 682 -2.23 22.17 -40.06
N PHE A 683 -2.17 20.88 -40.39
CA PHE A 683 -0.90 20.19 -40.62
C PHE A 683 -0.07 20.84 -41.73
N SER A 684 -0.71 21.29 -42.81
CA SER A 684 -0.03 22.00 -43.89
C SER A 684 0.55 23.35 -43.45
N SER A 685 -0.14 24.11 -42.58
CA SER A 685 0.41 25.34 -42.01
C SER A 685 1.57 25.09 -41.04
N LEU A 686 1.52 24.00 -40.27
CA LEU A 686 2.56 23.65 -39.29
C LEU A 686 3.89 23.26 -39.95
N LEU A 687 3.90 22.92 -41.25
CA LEU A 687 5.14 22.74 -42.02
C LEU A 687 6.05 23.98 -41.99
N GLU A 688 5.48 25.18 -41.87
CA GLU A 688 6.24 26.42 -41.82
C GLU A 688 6.73 26.77 -40.41
N SER A 689 6.22 26.09 -39.38
CA SER A 689 6.56 26.30 -37.98
C SER A 689 8.07 26.17 -37.72
N LYS A 690 8.55 26.98 -36.79
CA LYS A 690 9.90 26.95 -36.21
C LYS A 690 9.85 26.81 -34.68
N SER A 691 8.68 26.49 -34.15
CA SER A 691 8.45 26.25 -32.75
C SER A 691 9.14 24.93 -32.37
N ASP A 692 9.89 24.96 -31.27
CA ASP A 692 10.70 23.85 -30.79
C ASP A 692 11.68 23.31 -31.86
N GLY A 693 12.45 24.23 -32.44
CA GLY A 693 13.37 23.89 -33.54
C GLY A 693 12.64 23.41 -34.80
N ILE A 694 12.81 22.14 -35.14
CA ILE A 694 12.15 21.52 -36.30
C ILE A 694 11.01 20.57 -35.92
N GLU A 695 10.80 20.29 -34.63
CA GLU A 695 9.92 19.24 -34.11
C GLU A 695 8.52 19.26 -34.70
N VAL A 696 7.84 20.39 -34.51
CA VAL A 696 6.45 20.57 -34.95
C VAL A 696 6.34 20.41 -36.46
N SER A 697 7.26 21.02 -37.22
CA SER A 697 7.26 20.93 -38.68
C SER A 697 7.62 19.53 -39.20
N TYR A 698 8.51 18.83 -38.50
CA TYR A 698 8.91 17.46 -38.82
C TYR A 698 7.75 16.49 -38.62
N ASN A 699 7.07 16.56 -37.47
CA ASN A 699 5.92 15.71 -37.16
C ASN A 699 4.74 16.02 -38.10
N ALA A 700 4.46 17.29 -38.39
CA ALA A 700 3.44 17.67 -39.37
C ALA A 700 3.74 17.08 -40.77
N CYS A 701 5.00 17.10 -41.19
CA CYS A 701 5.41 16.48 -42.45
C CYS A 701 5.31 14.95 -42.40
N GLY A 702 5.57 14.32 -41.26
CA GLY A 702 5.34 12.88 -41.05
C GLY A 702 3.88 12.50 -41.21
N VAL A 703 2.97 13.20 -40.53
CA VAL A 703 1.51 13.03 -40.68
C VAL A 703 1.11 13.16 -42.15
N LEU A 704 1.53 14.23 -42.82
CA LEU A 704 1.22 14.45 -44.23
C LEU A 704 1.84 13.41 -45.15
N SER A 705 3.02 12.88 -44.83
CA SER A 705 3.64 11.78 -45.57
C SER A 705 2.79 10.52 -45.53
N HIS A 706 2.27 10.17 -44.35
CA HIS A 706 1.35 9.04 -44.20
C HIS A 706 0.01 9.27 -44.91
N LEU A 707 -0.56 10.48 -44.90
CA LEU A 707 -1.77 10.79 -45.67
C LEU A 707 -1.52 10.75 -47.18
N CYS A 708 -0.37 11.24 -47.64
CA CYS A 708 -0.01 11.20 -49.05
C CYS A 708 0.31 9.77 -49.51
N PHE A 709 0.80 8.90 -48.61
CA PHE A 709 1.12 7.51 -48.92
C PHE A 709 -0.08 6.74 -49.50
N ASP A 710 -1.31 7.00 -49.01
CA ASP A 710 -2.54 6.34 -49.48
C ASP A 710 -2.92 6.65 -50.95
N GLY A 711 -2.21 7.59 -51.58
CA GLY A 711 -2.35 7.90 -53.00
C GLY A 711 -3.42 8.95 -53.33
N PRO A 712 -3.65 9.22 -54.62
CA PRO A 712 -4.54 10.29 -55.07
C PRO A 712 -6.02 10.03 -54.75
N GLU A 713 -6.46 8.77 -54.81
CA GLU A 713 -7.87 8.40 -54.61
C GLU A 713 -8.32 8.59 -53.16
N ALA A 714 -7.40 8.46 -52.20
CA ALA A 714 -7.66 8.71 -50.79
C ALA A 714 -7.68 10.21 -50.44
N TRP A 715 -7.21 11.08 -51.34
CA TRP A 715 -7.19 12.53 -51.11
C TRP A 715 -8.52 13.17 -51.48
N THR A 716 -9.43 13.27 -50.51
CA THR A 716 -10.81 13.69 -50.73
C THR A 716 -11.05 15.20 -50.56
N LEU A 717 -10.00 16.01 -50.42
CA LEU A 717 -10.12 17.45 -50.16
C LEU A 717 -10.30 18.25 -51.45
N GLU A 718 -11.23 19.21 -51.45
CA GLU A 718 -11.54 20.03 -52.63
C GLU A 718 -10.66 21.29 -52.73
N THR A 719 -10.37 21.95 -51.60
CA THR A 719 -9.73 23.29 -51.61
C THR A 719 -8.21 23.26 -51.49
N LEU A 720 -7.64 22.21 -50.88
CA LEU A 720 -6.21 22.04 -50.69
C LEU A 720 -5.78 20.79 -51.44
N THR A 721 -5.08 20.97 -52.54
CA THR A 721 -4.71 19.85 -53.41
C THR A 721 -3.55 19.05 -52.84
N ARG A 722 -3.53 17.75 -53.13
CA ARG A 722 -2.42 16.85 -52.75
C ARG A 722 -1.06 17.38 -53.24
N GLN A 723 -1.03 17.97 -54.44
CA GLN A 723 0.21 18.50 -55.02
C GLN A 723 0.72 19.72 -54.26
N GLU A 724 -0.15 20.68 -53.90
CA GLU A 724 0.23 21.84 -53.11
C GLU A 724 0.82 21.44 -51.75
N VAL A 725 0.25 20.42 -51.11
CA VAL A 725 0.79 19.89 -49.85
C VAL A 725 2.16 19.26 -50.06
N MET A 726 2.36 18.44 -51.08
CA MET A 726 3.66 17.86 -51.39
C MET A 726 4.73 18.92 -51.71
N ASP A 727 4.36 20.00 -52.41
CA ASP A 727 5.28 21.11 -52.72
C ASP A 727 5.70 21.87 -51.45
N ARG A 728 4.77 22.05 -50.50
CA ARG A 728 5.08 22.61 -49.17
C ARG A 728 5.95 21.68 -48.34
N MET A 729 5.67 20.38 -48.35
CA MET A 729 6.50 19.37 -47.68
C MET A 729 7.94 19.41 -48.19
N LYS A 730 8.12 19.53 -49.51
CA LYS A 730 9.45 19.68 -50.12
C LYS A 730 10.20 20.87 -49.55
N THR A 731 9.53 22.01 -49.52
CA THR A 731 10.09 23.27 -49.01
C THR A 731 10.47 23.16 -47.53
N ALA A 732 9.67 22.44 -46.73
CA ALA A 732 9.97 22.18 -45.33
C ALA A 732 11.20 21.26 -45.16
N ILE A 733 11.26 20.14 -45.88
CA ILE A 733 12.37 19.18 -45.82
C ILE A 733 13.69 19.83 -46.25
N ASP A 734 13.67 20.58 -47.35
CA ASP A 734 14.85 21.27 -47.88
C ASP A 734 15.40 22.35 -46.93
N ARG A 735 14.56 22.85 -46.02
CA ARG A 735 14.92 23.87 -45.02
C ARG A 735 15.62 23.30 -43.78
N TRP A 736 15.39 22.02 -43.45
CA TRP A 736 15.89 21.45 -42.20
C TRP A 736 17.37 21.08 -42.24
N PRO A 737 18.17 21.53 -41.26
CA PRO A 737 19.54 21.04 -41.10
C PRO A 737 19.56 19.54 -40.74
N VAL A 738 20.38 18.76 -41.44
CA VAL A 738 20.46 17.30 -41.23
C VAL A 738 20.98 16.89 -39.84
N HIS A 739 21.64 17.80 -39.12
CA HIS A 739 22.17 17.58 -37.77
C HIS A 739 21.31 18.24 -36.68
N SER A 740 20.10 18.70 -37.02
CA SER A 740 19.16 19.19 -36.01
C SER A 740 18.87 18.09 -35.00
N LYS A 741 19.15 18.36 -33.72
CA LYS A 741 18.69 17.55 -32.59
C LYS A 741 17.17 17.57 -32.51
N ARG A 742 16.62 16.49 -31.98
CA ARG A 742 15.18 16.29 -31.83
C ARG A 742 14.86 15.51 -30.57
N ASN A 743 13.78 15.90 -29.90
CA ASN A 743 13.16 15.27 -28.77
C ASN A 743 12.06 14.30 -29.29
N ILE A 744 12.52 13.30 -30.07
CA ILE A 744 11.76 12.12 -30.50
C ILE A 744 12.59 10.84 -30.34
N ASN A 745 12.02 9.86 -29.63
CA ASN A 745 12.58 8.52 -29.45
C ASN A 745 11.86 7.45 -30.30
N TYR A 746 12.48 6.99 -31.39
CA TYR A 746 11.95 5.90 -32.21
C TYR A 746 12.30 4.52 -31.63
N ARG A 747 11.27 3.71 -31.34
CA ARG A 747 11.42 2.28 -30.94
C ARG A 747 11.47 1.34 -32.13
N SER A 748 10.78 1.72 -33.20
CA SER A 748 10.71 1.01 -34.47
C SER A 748 10.87 1.99 -35.63
N PHE A 749 11.54 1.55 -36.68
CA PHE A 749 11.58 2.19 -38.00
C PHE A 749 10.62 1.55 -38.99
N GLU A 750 9.86 0.51 -38.64
CA GLU A 750 8.89 -0.11 -39.53
C GLU A 750 7.94 0.89 -40.21
N PRO A 751 7.36 1.90 -39.51
CA PRO A 751 6.53 2.92 -40.16
C PRO A 751 7.30 3.73 -41.21
N ILE A 752 8.53 4.15 -40.92
CA ILE A 752 9.38 4.92 -41.84
C ILE A 752 9.85 4.05 -43.01
N LEU A 753 10.23 2.80 -42.77
CA LEU A 753 10.70 1.86 -43.79
C LEU A 753 9.60 1.48 -44.78
N ARG A 754 8.32 1.45 -44.36
CA ARG A 754 7.19 1.33 -45.29
C ARG A 754 7.14 2.50 -46.28
N LEU A 755 7.42 3.72 -45.82
CA LEU A 755 7.46 4.91 -46.68
C LEU A 755 8.67 4.92 -47.63
N VAL A 756 9.83 4.41 -47.19
CA VAL A 756 11.03 4.25 -48.05
C VAL A 756 10.70 3.38 -49.27
N ASN A 757 9.91 2.33 -49.09
CA ASN A 757 9.52 1.41 -50.17
C ASN A 757 8.41 1.95 -51.09
N HIS A 758 7.95 3.20 -50.91
CA HIS A 758 6.81 3.78 -51.64
C HIS A 758 7.21 4.66 -52.84
N TYR A 759 7.39 4.05 -54.00
CA TYR A 759 7.92 4.73 -55.19
C TYR A 759 6.92 5.65 -55.92
N ASP A 760 5.62 5.50 -55.67
CA ASP A 760 4.58 6.25 -56.41
C ASP A 760 4.47 7.71 -55.96
N THR A 761 5.00 8.03 -54.77
CA THR A 761 4.94 9.38 -54.20
C THR A 761 6.33 9.82 -53.72
N PRO A 762 7.13 10.47 -54.59
CA PRO A 762 8.51 10.83 -54.27
C PRO A 762 8.68 11.65 -52.99
N MET A 763 7.72 12.53 -52.66
CA MET A 763 7.80 13.36 -51.45
C MET A 763 7.75 12.55 -50.15
N VAL A 764 7.03 11.42 -50.16
CA VAL A 764 6.95 10.49 -49.04
C VAL A 764 8.30 9.81 -48.80
N GLN A 765 8.97 9.35 -49.87
CA GLN A 765 10.34 8.83 -49.79
C GLN A 765 11.33 9.91 -49.35
N HIS A 766 11.14 11.16 -49.77
CA HIS A 766 12.02 12.26 -49.40
C HIS A 766 12.02 12.50 -47.88
N TRP A 767 10.85 12.57 -47.26
CA TRP A 767 10.73 12.69 -45.80
C TRP A 767 11.35 11.48 -45.09
N ALA A 768 11.00 10.27 -45.53
CA ALA A 768 11.49 9.03 -44.91
C ALA A 768 13.02 8.90 -44.97
N CYS A 769 13.63 9.18 -46.12
CA CYS A 769 15.09 9.15 -46.27
C CYS A 769 15.77 10.28 -45.47
N TRP A 770 15.15 11.46 -45.38
CA TRP A 770 15.66 12.54 -44.54
C TRP A 770 15.62 12.16 -43.06
N ALA A 771 14.52 11.57 -42.59
CA ALA A 771 14.34 11.13 -41.20
C ALA A 771 15.42 10.12 -40.79
N LEU A 772 15.61 9.05 -41.58
CA LEU A 772 16.65 8.05 -41.33
C LEU A 772 18.05 8.67 -41.35
N ARG A 773 18.30 9.60 -42.29
CA ARG A 773 19.58 10.28 -42.39
C ARG A 773 19.87 11.16 -41.16
N ASN A 774 18.88 11.90 -40.67
CA ASN A 774 19.03 12.73 -39.48
C ASN A 774 19.24 11.88 -38.22
N LEU A 775 18.42 10.84 -37.99
CA LEU A 775 18.53 9.99 -36.81
C LEU A 775 19.89 9.29 -36.71
N THR A 776 20.37 8.71 -37.82
CA THR A 776 21.70 8.09 -37.91
C THR A 776 22.86 9.11 -37.87
N ALA A 777 22.58 10.40 -38.08
CA ALA A 777 23.58 11.46 -37.95
C ALA A 777 23.69 12.00 -36.52
N VAL A 778 22.56 12.14 -35.82
CA VAL A 778 22.46 12.75 -34.48
C VAL A 778 22.78 11.73 -33.38
N SER A 779 22.18 10.54 -33.43
CA SER A 779 22.40 9.47 -32.44
C SER A 779 22.80 8.17 -33.16
N PRO A 780 24.01 8.14 -33.76
CA PRO A 780 24.45 7.03 -34.61
C PRO A 780 24.49 5.70 -33.87
N GLU A 781 24.89 5.66 -32.61
CA GLU A 781 25.03 4.42 -31.83
C GLU A 781 23.72 3.65 -31.70
N LYS A 782 22.65 4.34 -31.34
CA LYS A 782 21.30 3.78 -31.23
C LYS A 782 20.68 3.49 -32.59
N TYR A 783 20.59 4.50 -33.44
CA TYR A 783 19.74 4.42 -34.63
C TYR A 783 20.37 3.67 -35.79
N CYS A 784 21.71 3.59 -35.90
CA CYS A 784 22.33 2.70 -36.88
C CYS A 784 22.10 1.23 -36.52
N ARG A 785 22.20 0.87 -35.23
CA ARG A 785 21.88 -0.49 -34.74
C ARG A 785 20.42 -0.85 -35.02
N LEU A 786 19.49 0.05 -34.69
CA LEU A 786 18.06 -0.15 -34.97
C LEU A 786 17.78 -0.33 -36.46
N LEU A 787 18.37 0.53 -37.30
CA LEU A 787 18.16 0.48 -38.76
C LEU A 787 18.68 -0.82 -39.39
N GLU A 788 19.83 -1.33 -38.94
CA GLU A 788 20.35 -2.62 -39.40
C GLU A 788 19.45 -3.78 -38.94
N ARG A 789 19.03 -3.76 -37.66
CA ARG A 789 18.17 -4.79 -37.07
C ARG A 789 16.85 -4.94 -37.83
N GLU A 790 16.29 -3.84 -38.31
CA GLU A 790 15.01 -3.79 -39.03
C GLU A 790 15.16 -3.84 -40.55
N LYS A 791 16.30 -4.31 -41.06
CA LYS A 791 16.58 -4.47 -42.51
C LYS A 791 16.49 -3.17 -43.29
N GLY A 792 16.74 -2.03 -42.64
CA GLY A 792 16.75 -0.73 -43.28
C GLY A 792 17.88 -0.56 -44.30
N ARG A 793 19.01 -1.25 -44.10
CA ARG A 793 20.09 -1.32 -45.12
C ARG A 793 19.57 -1.85 -46.45
N GLU A 794 18.89 -2.99 -46.44
CA GLU A 794 18.32 -3.61 -47.65
C GLU A 794 17.32 -2.67 -48.33
N ALA A 795 16.47 -2.01 -47.54
CA ALA A 795 15.51 -1.03 -48.06
C ALA A 795 16.20 0.17 -48.75
N LEU A 796 17.26 0.72 -48.14
CA LEU A 796 18.03 1.84 -48.70
C LEU A 796 18.83 1.43 -49.94
N GLU A 797 19.45 0.24 -49.95
CA GLU A 797 20.17 -0.29 -51.11
C GLU A 797 19.22 -0.51 -52.30
N ASN A 798 18.02 -1.05 -52.04
CA ASN A 798 16.98 -1.19 -53.06
C ASN A 798 16.55 0.18 -53.62
N LEU A 799 16.36 1.18 -52.75
CA LEU A 799 16.00 2.54 -53.16
C LEU A 799 17.06 3.19 -54.07
N VAL A 800 18.35 3.04 -53.73
CA VAL A 800 19.47 3.61 -54.51
C VAL A 800 19.56 2.97 -55.89
N ASN A 801 19.34 1.66 -55.98
CA ASN A 801 19.43 0.89 -57.22
C ASN A 801 18.21 1.08 -58.14
N ASP A 802 17.06 1.50 -57.61
CA ASP A 802 15.84 1.72 -58.40
C ASP A 802 15.95 2.98 -59.28
N PRO A 803 15.54 2.98 -60.55
CA PRO A 803 15.65 4.16 -61.42
C PRO A 803 14.63 5.28 -61.14
N ARG A 804 13.57 5.04 -60.35
CA ARG A 804 12.45 5.98 -60.14
C ARG A 804 12.74 7.13 -59.16
N PRO A 805 13.42 6.94 -58.02
CA PRO A 805 13.61 8.01 -57.04
C PRO A 805 14.45 9.18 -57.56
N ASP A 806 14.12 10.40 -57.12
CA ASP A 806 14.87 11.62 -57.43
C ASP A 806 16.32 11.53 -56.93
N PRO A 807 17.31 12.11 -57.65
CA PRO A 807 18.71 12.11 -57.23
C PRO A 807 18.96 12.63 -55.80
N THR A 808 18.15 13.57 -55.32
CA THR A 808 18.26 14.12 -53.95
C THR A 808 17.94 13.07 -52.89
N ILE A 809 16.91 12.26 -53.14
CA ILE A 809 16.48 11.16 -52.25
C ILE A 809 17.55 10.07 -52.22
N LYS A 810 18.06 9.68 -53.39
CA LYS A 810 19.17 8.72 -53.49
C LYS A 810 20.40 9.18 -52.71
N LYS A 811 20.76 10.46 -52.83
CA LYS A 811 21.89 11.04 -52.09
C LYS A 811 21.72 10.99 -50.57
N LEU A 812 20.49 11.14 -50.05
CA LEU A 812 20.22 10.97 -48.61
C LEU A 812 20.40 9.51 -48.18
N ALA A 813 19.89 8.57 -48.98
CA ALA A 813 20.04 7.13 -48.74
C ALA A 813 21.51 6.69 -48.81
N GLU A 814 22.26 7.10 -49.82
CA GLU A 814 23.70 6.84 -49.98
C GLU A 814 24.49 7.32 -48.75
N LYS A 815 24.26 8.56 -48.30
CA LYS A 815 24.91 9.10 -47.10
C LYS A 815 24.57 8.33 -45.82
N THR A 816 23.36 7.79 -45.74
CA THR A 816 22.94 6.96 -44.60
C THR A 816 23.66 5.62 -44.65
N LEU A 817 23.76 4.98 -45.81
CA LEU A 817 24.53 3.75 -46.03
C LEU A 817 26.03 3.95 -45.74
N GLU A 818 26.62 5.07 -46.17
CA GLU A 818 28.01 5.44 -45.83
C GLU A 818 28.22 5.51 -44.32
N LYS A 819 27.27 6.11 -43.60
CA LYS A 819 27.33 6.20 -42.14
C LYS A 819 27.25 4.82 -41.48
N LEU A 820 26.36 3.94 -41.94
CA LEU A 820 26.27 2.55 -41.46
C LEU A 820 27.58 1.79 -41.68
N ASN A 821 28.22 1.98 -42.85
CA ASN A 821 29.49 1.32 -43.18
C ASN A 821 30.63 1.77 -42.25
N ILE A 822 30.73 3.07 -41.94
CA ILE A 822 31.75 3.59 -41.00
C ILE A 822 31.58 2.97 -39.61
N GLN A 823 30.34 2.82 -39.16
CA GLN A 823 30.06 2.32 -37.82
C GLN A 823 30.35 0.82 -37.67
N ASN A 824 30.02 0.02 -38.69
CA ASN A 824 30.38 -1.41 -38.71
C ASN A 824 31.91 -1.64 -38.70
N VAL A 825 32.70 -0.74 -39.29
CA VAL A 825 34.17 -0.81 -39.24
C VAL A 825 34.70 -0.51 -37.83
N CYS A 826 34.16 0.51 -37.15
CA CYS A 826 34.57 0.85 -35.78
C CYS A 826 34.20 -0.24 -34.75
N VAL A 827 33.04 -0.90 -34.91
CA VAL A 827 32.63 -2.03 -34.07
C VAL A 827 33.45 -3.29 -34.38
N GLY A 828 33.76 -3.52 -35.66
CA GLY A 828 34.62 -4.64 -36.11
C GLY A 828 36.04 -4.58 -35.55
N SER A 829 36.64 -3.40 -35.41
CA SER A 829 38.00 -3.23 -34.86
C SER A 829 38.13 -3.50 -33.35
N ASN A 830 37.04 -3.51 -32.59
CA ASN A 830 37.03 -3.90 -31.17
C ASN A 830 36.65 -5.37 -30.94
N SER A 831 36.25 -6.10 -31.99
CA SER A 831 35.72 -7.47 -31.89
C SER A 831 36.76 -8.60 -32.06
N GLU A 832 38.03 -8.30 -32.34
CA GLU A 832 39.08 -9.33 -32.50
C GLU A 832 39.66 -9.87 -31.18
N SER A 833 39.01 -9.65 -30.03
CA SER A 833 39.47 -10.22 -28.74
C SER A 833 38.48 -11.11 -27.98
N ASP A 834 37.28 -11.38 -28.52
CA ASP A 834 36.32 -12.24 -27.79
C ASP A 834 35.59 -13.22 -28.72
N ALA A 835 36.23 -14.35 -28.99
CA ALA A 835 35.61 -15.51 -29.60
C ALA A 835 35.41 -16.59 -28.53
N GLY A 836 34.28 -16.55 -27.82
CA GLY A 836 33.95 -17.63 -26.89
C GLY A 836 32.78 -17.43 -25.92
N SER A 837 31.56 -17.16 -26.38
CA SER A 837 30.34 -17.84 -25.89
C SER A 837 29.09 -17.31 -26.59
N SER A 838 28.31 -18.22 -27.17
CA SER A 838 26.96 -17.95 -27.63
C SER A 838 25.97 -18.28 -26.51
N ALA A 839 25.35 -17.26 -25.94
CA ALA A 839 24.09 -17.38 -25.22
C ALA A 839 23.37 -16.03 -25.29
N ASP A 840 22.23 -16.02 -25.98
CA ASP A 840 21.26 -14.93 -25.95
C ASP A 840 20.89 -14.61 -24.50
N SER A 841 21.24 -13.40 -24.07
CA SER A 841 20.62 -12.76 -22.92
C SER A 841 20.22 -11.36 -23.35
N ASP A 842 18.91 -11.14 -23.45
CA ASP A 842 18.26 -9.84 -23.53
C ASP A 842 18.68 -9.00 -22.31
N LEU A 843 19.84 -8.37 -22.42
CA LEU A 843 20.21 -7.25 -21.58
C LEU A 843 19.78 -6.02 -22.36
N ASN A 844 18.59 -5.54 -21.99
CA ASN A 844 18.17 -4.18 -22.22
C ASN A 844 19.14 -3.31 -21.41
N GLU A 845 20.33 -3.07 -21.94
CA GLU A 845 21.24 -2.05 -21.44
C GLU A 845 20.46 -0.73 -21.55
N GLY A 846 20.08 -0.22 -20.38
CA GLY A 846 19.46 1.09 -20.27
C GLY A 846 20.43 2.12 -20.79
N GLU A 847 20.25 2.51 -22.05
CA GLU A 847 20.93 3.62 -22.66
C GLU A 847 19.97 4.81 -22.68
N GLU A 848 20.44 5.87 -22.04
CA GLU A 848 19.83 7.16 -21.78
C GLU A 848 19.04 7.69 -22.99
N VAL A 849 17.75 7.89 -22.78
CA VAL A 849 16.95 8.79 -23.61
C VAL A 849 17.11 10.16 -22.96
N GLU A 850 18.15 10.89 -23.38
CA GLU A 850 18.30 12.32 -23.14
C GLU A 850 17.27 13.07 -24.00
N GLU A 851 16.18 13.45 -23.34
CA GLU A 851 15.19 14.43 -23.78
C GLU A 851 14.72 15.23 -22.54
N ASP A 852 15.54 15.98 -21.79
CA ASP A 852 16.97 16.35 -21.91
C ASP A 852 17.63 16.56 -20.50
N GLY A 853 17.45 15.63 -19.52
CA GLY A 853 17.90 15.77 -18.10
C GLY A 853 16.77 15.75 -17.05
N GLU A 854 15.54 15.54 -17.49
CA GLU A 854 14.70 16.71 -17.59
C GLU A 854 13.21 16.33 -17.56
N GLU A 855 12.39 17.25 -17.10
CA GLU A 855 12.78 18.66 -17.07
C GLU A 855 12.83 19.19 -15.64
N GLU A 856 14.04 19.44 -15.06
CA GLU A 856 15.10 18.56 -14.45
C GLU A 856 14.43 17.41 -13.63
N GLU A 857 15.04 16.22 -13.37
CA GLU A 857 14.28 15.12 -12.74
C GLU A 857 13.63 15.68 -11.51
N VAL A 858 12.29 15.76 -11.46
CA VAL A 858 11.74 16.15 -10.21
C VAL A 858 12.05 17.65 -9.93
N GLU A 859 12.82 18.35 -10.79
CA GLU A 859 13.58 19.62 -10.84
C GLU A 859 14.04 20.20 -9.46
N GLU A 860 13.59 19.63 -8.34
CA GLU A 860 14.13 18.61 -7.45
C GLU A 860 13.08 18.36 -6.33
N LEU A 861 12.10 17.46 -6.54
CA LEU A 861 10.83 17.42 -5.81
C LEU A 861 10.30 18.83 -5.61
N GLU A 862 10.17 19.45 -6.80
CA GLU A 862 10.69 20.77 -7.03
C GLU A 862 10.22 21.75 -6.07
N GLU A 863 11.26 22.31 -5.48
CA GLU A 863 11.06 23.09 -4.34
C GLU A 863 10.35 22.12 -3.34
N GLU A 864 11.13 21.29 -2.61
CA GLU A 864 10.76 20.49 -1.41
C GLU A 864 10.68 21.22 0.00
N GLU A 865 10.71 22.55 0.24
CA GLU A 865 10.28 23.64 -0.62
C GLU A 865 8.79 23.90 -0.89
N GLU A 866 8.37 25.06 -1.30
CA GLU A 866 8.59 26.29 -0.55
C GLU A 866 7.86 26.23 0.82
N LEU A 867 7.61 25.02 1.38
CA LEU A 867 6.55 24.73 2.34
C LEU A 867 6.76 23.41 3.14
N GLU A 868 8.00 23.09 3.52
CA GLU A 868 8.18 23.07 4.98
C GLU A 868 8.03 24.51 5.53
N GLU A 869 8.29 25.51 4.68
CA GLU A 869 8.36 26.95 4.94
C GLU A 869 7.06 27.70 5.28
N GLU A 870 5.92 27.05 5.52
CA GLU A 870 4.79 27.67 6.27
C GLU A 870 4.37 26.90 7.53
N GLU A 871 4.78 25.66 7.74
CA GLU A 871 4.24 24.84 8.85
C GLU A 871 5.11 24.89 10.11
N GLU A 872 6.40 25.21 9.97
CA GLU A 872 7.17 25.84 11.04
C GLU A 872 6.63 27.24 11.41
N ARG A 873 5.81 27.90 10.55
CA ARG A 873 5.17 29.19 10.93
C ARG A 873 3.92 29.01 11.80
N MET A 874 3.45 27.78 12.07
CA MET A 874 2.28 27.53 12.94
C MET A 874 2.62 26.80 14.24
N ASP A 875 3.71 26.03 14.32
CA ASP A 875 4.23 25.57 15.62
C ASP A 875 4.76 26.76 16.47
N ASP A 876 5.19 27.87 15.84
CA ASP A 876 5.59 29.13 16.49
C ASP A 876 4.42 29.96 17.06
N ASP A 877 3.19 29.88 16.51
CA ASP A 877 2.01 30.61 17.06
C ASP A 877 1.37 29.82 18.23
N ASP A 878 1.33 28.49 18.17
CA ASP A 878 0.82 27.64 19.27
C ASP A 878 1.84 27.49 20.42
N SER A 879 3.16 27.59 20.14
CA SER A 879 4.19 27.63 21.19
C SER A 879 4.38 29.03 21.79
N GLU A 880 4.14 30.14 21.06
CA GLU A 880 4.04 31.48 21.66
C GLU A 880 2.77 31.66 22.52
N GLU A 881 1.63 31.03 22.17
CA GLU A 881 0.49 30.92 23.09
C GLU A 881 0.83 30.09 24.33
N GLU A 882 1.61 29.00 24.20
CA GLU A 882 2.11 28.25 25.38
C GLU A 882 3.15 29.01 26.21
N VAL A 883 4.01 29.85 25.61
CA VAL A 883 5.00 30.67 26.34
C VAL A 883 4.36 31.90 26.98
N LEU A 884 3.34 32.50 26.37
CA LEU A 884 2.54 33.57 26.99
C LEU A 884 1.60 33.03 28.07
N ALA A 885 1.07 31.81 27.92
CA ALA A 885 0.32 31.13 28.97
C ALA A 885 1.23 30.68 30.13
N ARG A 886 2.49 30.29 29.87
CA ARG A 886 3.49 29.98 30.92
C ARG A 886 4.06 31.23 31.61
N ASN A 887 4.11 32.38 30.94
CA ASN A 887 4.39 33.69 31.56
C ASN A 887 3.19 34.24 32.36
N GLY A 888 2.04 33.57 32.29
CA GLY A 888 0.81 33.95 32.97
C GLY A 888 0.81 33.70 34.48
N HIS A 889 1.75 32.94 35.06
CA HIS A 889 1.76 32.67 36.51
C HIS A 889 3.17 32.55 37.10
N GLY A 890 3.65 33.66 37.67
CA GLY A 890 4.70 33.60 38.68
C GLY A 890 5.36 34.93 39.01
N GLN A 891 4.71 35.77 39.83
CA GLN A 891 5.22 36.19 41.15
C GLN A 891 4.48 37.43 41.67
N ASP A 892 3.59 37.17 42.63
CA ASP A 892 3.41 38.07 43.76
C ASP A 892 4.75 38.23 44.49
N PHE A 893 5.18 39.47 44.71
CA PHE A 893 6.05 39.80 45.83
C PHE A 893 5.50 41.02 46.57
N GLU A 894 5.40 40.83 47.88
CA GLU A 894 4.83 41.71 48.88
C GLU A 894 5.58 43.04 49.06
N GLN A 895 4.77 44.08 49.32
CA GLN A 895 4.90 45.09 50.37
C GLN A 895 6.07 46.13 50.41
N MET A 896 5.58 47.38 50.53
CA MET A 896 6.00 48.47 51.44
C MET A 896 6.82 49.66 50.91
N ASP A 897 6.15 50.81 51.08
CA ASP A 897 6.61 52.13 51.56
C ASP A 897 7.47 53.07 50.69
N ASP A 898 6.81 54.17 50.33
CA ASP A 898 7.16 55.58 50.55
C ASP A 898 8.58 56.12 50.28
N GLN A 899 8.59 57.18 49.46
CA GLN A 899 9.42 58.39 49.54
C GLN A 899 10.92 58.23 49.86
N HIS A 900 11.80 58.31 48.86
CA HIS A 900 12.46 59.57 48.46
C HIS A 900 13.42 59.38 47.28
#